data_AF-A0AAW8BAZ2-F1
#
_entry.id   AF-A0AAW8BAZ2-F1
#
_cell.length_a   1.000
_cell.length_b   1.000
_cell.length_c   1.000
_cell.angle_alpha   90.00
_cell.angle_beta   90.00
_cell.angle_gamma   90.00
#
_symmetry.space_group_name_H-M   'P 1'
#
loop_
_entity.id
_entity.type
_entity.pdbx_description
1 polymer ?
#
loop_
_entity_poly.entity_id
_entity_poly.type
_entity_poly.pdbx_seq_one_letter_code
_entity_poly.pdbx_strand_id
1 'polypeptide(L)'
;MRKSKLLVFCFIAQFGYSQVPNEAKAPNSYIYDIGLAQANNYGGLEIPVSKAYKMWESYEYLKSNGSANPIPAGTQSASIYWEDVPGLIEHVEIIPGTDPSKSKIKVEVNKGIGKGNAVVAFKVNGTIYWSWHIWVTDNPENGVTYNYGIEADMDLNPITIQYMDRNLGATSNSFLDNQWQKSGGLMYEWGRKDPFPPLVYKDSYFYEISGEVGVLKHKQIDPVNTIPVKVRPFDEIEKNIQYSVNNPITYIINTDNTGNWFSSSRYKVAGASPNYMTWDLWSDNAKGGNSNANSSSTVLKNESRSYELKSELDPCPNGWRVPSYYGRETQNNNLAFFGKKDWQNDDSNVNLRQLFPNSQNASLNGVKVYPGLGMDFTNAQGGSRNIGVLPISGGYVYYPNSAAPTAPVGVTFQDNGANGGLWSSTFAYDGARLFSMISDPLRTNTNVGLHAIYINQTNPTKAGNAVKCMRDPNMAKIGNFPTQYYQTNRDKFKDGLDNPNSYIVINQNHLQIPVNKAFAVYSQLLSNQEEIASDNLMAKVLWTTNSNLITAVKVIPMGKDRRLSLIDLEINPAEKGNAVISLHNDDLGAPALWSWHIWAPEDDPTANSITYTTEAPIPTAYNFVNATNSKLPAIKTEFMDRNLGAESSVLESGLANGLHYQWGRKDPIPNFLTANSQLIHSTSGGGRVPVQNSPVKPPRPKNITISAKEYGTDYTDSYENYGSKSANKNKKIRENIIYSINNPMRFLYQNSTGNLYDGGNHYANDLSKVNDWVSDERGEADNRWGHADEKSPFDPCPDGWRVPDVSFTNLYTGSKGNSPWYNGYKNDAYGKPGVIQDQWHAINTFYGGTIEGEYGWKFTSPTYNIGAFPKDGIRGELGGRNIQMTRTGVWTASLADYNTGFALALQFQGNTMQTGTGVYPQAGMSVRCAKDEKRLLGNPVQGNKQPIVVEDKPQSVVAQQIDNQLKVYPNPFKDQFNIKGKDVESVELYDLSGKLLLKTKLVNGTVNAGNLLQGIYIVKIIMNDQSFVTKKMIKQ
;
A
#
# COMPACT_ATOMS: atom_id res chain seq x y z
N MET A 1 1.65 -25.90 45.63
CA MET A 1 0.61 -26.75 45.01
C MET A 1 -0.73 -26.04 45.09
N ARG A 2 -1.54 -26.10 44.00
CA ARG A 2 -2.70 -25.25 43.63
C ARG A 2 -2.34 -24.00 42.81
N LYS A 3 -2.20 -24.19 41.50
CA LYS A 3 -2.61 -23.27 40.40
C LYS A 3 -2.29 -23.95 39.05
N SER A 4 -3.08 -24.98 38.71
CA SER A 4 -2.92 -25.73 37.44
C SER A 4 -4.24 -26.34 36.94
N LYS A 5 -5.39 -25.72 37.26
CA LYS A 5 -6.72 -26.18 36.80
C LYS A 5 -7.68 -25.02 36.54
N LEU A 6 -7.27 -24.04 35.73
CA LEU A 6 -8.19 -23.01 35.22
C LEU A 6 -8.04 -22.73 33.71
N LEU A 7 -7.33 -23.59 32.97
CA LEU A 7 -7.09 -23.43 31.53
C LEU A 7 -7.54 -24.63 30.69
N VAL A 8 -8.34 -25.54 31.27
CA VAL A 8 -8.88 -26.74 30.58
C VAL A 8 -10.41 -26.82 30.69
N PHE A 9 -11.08 -25.77 31.18
CA PHE A 9 -12.55 -25.73 31.33
C PHE A 9 -13.25 -24.68 30.44
N CYS A 10 -12.66 -24.34 29.28
CA CYS A 10 -13.38 -23.70 28.16
C CYS A 10 -13.42 -24.57 26.89
N PHE A 11 -12.95 -25.82 26.93
CA PHE A 11 -12.94 -26.71 25.76
C PHE A 11 -13.92 -27.89 25.82
N ILE A 12 -14.75 -28.01 26.86
CA ILE A 12 -15.80 -29.04 26.93
C ILE A 12 -17.06 -28.44 27.56
N ALA A 13 -17.67 -27.48 26.85
CA ALA A 13 -19.06 -27.03 27.06
C ALA A 13 -19.62 -26.40 25.76
N GLN A 14 -19.35 -27.04 24.62
CA GLN A 14 -20.07 -26.83 23.35
C GLN A 14 -20.30 -28.18 22.68
N PHE A 15 -20.92 -29.11 23.41
CA PHE A 15 -21.65 -30.21 22.79
C PHE A 15 -23.12 -30.08 23.19
N GLY A 16 -23.75 -29.04 22.63
CA GLY A 16 -25.19 -28.84 22.65
C GLY A 16 -25.59 -28.42 21.25
N TYR A 17 -26.06 -29.38 20.45
CA TYR A 17 -26.56 -29.23 19.08
C TYR A 17 -25.66 -28.42 18.12
N SER A 18 -24.58 -29.03 17.61
CA SER A 18 -24.01 -28.56 16.34
C SER A 18 -25.05 -28.81 15.24
N GLN A 19 -25.77 -27.78 14.80
CA GLN A 19 -26.55 -27.87 13.58
C GLN A 19 -25.62 -28.24 12.41
N VAL A 20 -26.13 -29.04 11.47
CA VAL A 20 -25.42 -29.36 10.23
C VAL A 20 -25.21 -28.03 9.47
N PRO A 21 -23.95 -27.62 9.17
CA PRO A 21 -23.70 -26.37 8.46
C PRO A 21 -24.44 -26.33 7.12
N ASN A 22 -25.08 -25.20 6.81
CA ASN A 22 -25.76 -25.02 5.54
C ASN A 22 -24.73 -24.69 4.44
N GLU A 23 -24.26 -25.72 3.72
CA GLU A 23 -23.24 -25.59 2.67
C GLU A 23 -23.58 -24.54 1.58
N ALA A 24 -24.86 -24.29 1.29
CA ALA A 24 -25.28 -23.25 0.33
C ALA A 24 -24.93 -21.83 0.82
N LYS A 25 -24.90 -21.62 2.14
CA LYS A 25 -24.50 -20.37 2.80
C LYS A 25 -23.00 -20.31 3.14
N ALA A 26 -22.23 -21.22 2.54
CA ALA A 26 -20.81 -21.12 2.22
C ALA A 26 -20.29 -19.67 2.09
N PRO A 27 -19.13 -19.18 2.58
CA PRO A 27 -18.69 -17.82 2.23
C PRO A 27 -18.34 -17.70 0.73
N ASN A 28 -18.51 -16.50 0.16
CA ASN A 28 -18.07 -16.18 -1.22
C ASN A 28 -16.70 -15.50 -1.28
N SER A 29 -16.22 -15.01 -0.14
CA SER A 29 -14.88 -14.44 0.02
C SER A 29 -14.12 -15.19 1.10
N TYR A 30 -12.83 -15.45 0.89
CA TYR A 30 -11.92 -16.05 1.86
C TYR A 30 -10.83 -15.04 2.22
N ILE A 31 -10.64 -14.83 3.52
CA ILE A 31 -9.54 -14.02 4.04
C ILE A 31 -8.31 -14.91 4.20
N TYR A 32 -7.21 -14.54 3.55
CA TYR A 32 -5.89 -15.03 3.88
C TYR A 32 -5.20 -14.00 4.77
N ASP A 33 -5.26 -14.21 6.10
CA ASP A 33 -4.64 -13.35 7.09
C ASP A 33 -3.11 -13.56 7.05
N ILE A 34 -2.38 -12.57 6.58
CA ILE A 34 -0.91 -12.63 6.43
C ILE A 34 -0.20 -12.79 7.78
N GLY A 35 -0.73 -12.21 8.86
CA GLY A 35 -0.15 -12.31 10.20
C GLY A 35 -0.35 -13.71 10.78
N LEU A 36 -1.55 -14.26 10.63
CA LEU A 36 -1.84 -15.64 11.01
C LEU A 36 -1.01 -16.64 10.19
N ALA A 37 -0.91 -16.41 8.88
CA ALA A 37 -0.16 -17.25 7.96
C ALA A 37 1.36 -17.19 8.22
N GLN A 38 1.87 -16.04 8.68
CA GLN A 38 3.25 -15.90 9.13
C GLN A 38 3.49 -16.68 10.43
N ALA A 39 2.62 -16.52 11.42
CA ALA A 39 2.76 -17.17 12.73
C ALA A 39 2.70 -18.71 12.67
N ASN A 40 1.99 -19.28 11.69
CA ASN A 40 1.74 -20.73 11.59
C ASN A 40 2.36 -21.39 10.35
N ASN A 41 3.14 -20.64 9.56
CA ASN A 41 3.75 -21.09 8.31
C ASN A 41 2.76 -21.66 7.27
N TYR A 42 1.60 -21.02 7.07
CA TYR A 42 0.61 -21.49 6.10
C TYR A 42 0.96 -21.12 4.67
N GLY A 43 0.99 -22.04 3.70
CA GLY A 43 1.33 -21.73 2.31
C GLY A 43 0.17 -21.18 1.47
N GLY A 44 -1.06 -21.33 1.98
CA GLY A 44 -2.26 -21.07 1.19
C GLY A 44 -3.51 -21.50 1.93
N LEU A 45 -4.60 -21.67 1.20
CA LEU A 45 -5.91 -22.09 1.71
C LEU A 45 -6.57 -23.15 0.83
N GLU A 46 -7.52 -23.88 1.41
CA GLU A 46 -8.38 -24.85 0.75
C GLU A 46 -9.84 -24.37 0.76
N ILE A 47 -10.50 -24.44 -0.39
CA ILE A 47 -11.89 -24.02 -0.59
C ILE A 47 -12.74 -25.21 -0.98
N PRO A 48 -13.73 -25.63 -0.16
CA PRO A 48 -14.65 -26.70 -0.53
C PRO A 48 -15.51 -26.32 -1.74
N VAL A 49 -15.60 -27.21 -2.75
CA VAL A 49 -16.47 -26.98 -3.92
C VAL A 49 -17.94 -27.33 -3.63
N SER A 50 -18.23 -27.89 -2.46
CA SER A 50 -19.58 -28.32 -2.07
C SER A 50 -20.62 -27.21 -2.16
N LYS A 51 -20.23 -25.95 -1.87
CA LYS A 51 -21.09 -24.78 -2.09
C LYS A 51 -21.60 -24.72 -3.53
N ALA A 52 -20.72 -24.85 -4.52
CA ALA A 52 -21.10 -24.77 -5.93
C ALA A 52 -22.14 -25.84 -6.28
N TYR A 53 -21.89 -27.09 -5.85
CA TYR A 53 -22.85 -28.19 -6.08
C TYR A 53 -24.21 -27.91 -5.44
N LYS A 54 -24.22 -27.46 -4.18
CA LYS A 54 -25.48 -27.15 -3.46
C LYS A 54 -26.26 -26.01 -4.09
N MET A 55 -25.56 -24.99 -4.59
CA MET A 55 -26.17 -23.86 -5.29
C MET A 55 -26.88 -24.31 -6.57
N TRP A 56 -26.20 -25.05 -7.44
CA TRP A 56 -26.78 -25.52 -8.70
C TRP A 56 -27.83 -26.63 -8.52
N GLU A 57 -27.75 -27.39 -7.42
CA GLU A 57 -28.76 -28.38 -7.05
C GLU A 57 -30.09 -27.74 -6.60
N SER A 58 -30.05 -26.62 -5.87
CA SER A 58 -31.21 -26.20 -5.06
C SER A 58 -31.61 -24.73 -5.13
N TYR A 59 -30.70 -23.81 -5.49
CA TYR A 59 -30.98 -22.38 -5.44
C TYR A 59 -32.02 -21.95 -6.48
N GLU A 60 -33.03 -21.17 -6.07
CA GLU A 60 -34.20 -20.89 -6.91
C GLU A 60 -33.82 -20.23 -8.25
N TYR A 61 -32.84 -19.31 -8.22
CA TYR A 61 -32.42 -18.56 -9.41
C TYR A 61 -31.33 -19.25 -10.26
N LEU A 62 -30.97 -20.50 -9.94
CA LEU A 62 -30.12 -21.34 -10.79
C LEU A 62 -30.89 -22.49 -11.44
N LYS A 63 -32.19 -22.61 -11.18
CA LYS A 63 -33.07 -23.57 -11.82
C LYS A 63 -33.35 -23.20 -13.27
N SER A 64 -33.66 -24.20 -14.09
CA SER A 64 -34.09 -24.01 -15.47
C SER A 64 -35.56 -24.41 -15.56
N ASN A 65 -36.44 -23.45 -15.86
CA ASN A 65 -37.91 -23.66 -15.90
C ASN A 65 -38.46 -24.33 -14.63
N GLY A 66 -37.99 -23.88 -13.46
CA GLY A 66 -38.39 -24.43 -12.15
C GLY A 66 -37.77 -25.78 -11.78
N SER A 67 -37.01 -26.41 -12.69
CA SER A 67 -36.30 -27.68 -12.44
C SER A 67 -34.86 -27.43 -11.97
N ALA A 68 -34.38 -28.23 -11.03
CA ALA A 68 -32.98 -28.22 -10.60
C ALA A 68 -32.04 -28.43 -11.80
N ASN A 69 -30.90 -27.73 -11.80
CA ASN A 69 -29.90 -27.84 -12.86
C ASN A 69 -28.53 -28.19 -12.23
N PRO A 70 -28.39 -29.38 -11.60
CA PRO A 70 -27.19 -29.74 -10.87
C PRO A 70 -25.97 -29.76 -11.79
N ILE A 71 -24.80 -29.50 -11.21
CA ILE A 71 -23.52 -29.56 -11.94
C ILE A 71 -23.37 -30.97 -12.56
N PRO A 72 -23.13 -31.08 -13.87
CA PRO A 72 -23.02 -32.37 -14.54
C PRO A 72 -21.75 -33.12 -14.11
N ALA A 73 -21.73 -34.44 -14.35
CA ALA A 73 -20.50 -35.20 -14.27
C ALA A 73 -19.48 -34.72 -15.32
N GLY A 74 -18.21 -34.64 -14.95
CA GLY A 74 -17.16 -34.19 -15.85
C GLY A 74 -15.83 -33.94 -15.14
N THR A 75 -14.84 -33.53 -15.92
CA THR A 75 -13.51 -33.22 -15.40
C THR A 75 -13.54 -31.90 -14.65
N GLN A 76 -13.23 -31.96 -13.36
CA GLN A 76 -13.08 -30.78 -12.51
C GLN A 76 -11.74 -30.10 -12.79
N SER A 77 -11.75 -28.76 -12.79
CA SER A 77 -10.54 -27.94 -12.81
C SER A 77 -10.77 -26.65 -12.03
N ALA A 78 -9.68 -25.99 -11.66
CA ALA A 78 -9.72 -24.66 -11.08
C ALA A 78 -8.61 -23.80 -11.67
N SER A 79 -8.78 -22.48 -11.61
CA SER A 79 -7.87 -21.51 -12.20
C SER A 79 -7.90 -20.19 -11.45
N ILE A 80 -6.79 -19.46 -11.54
CA ILE A 80 -6.75 -18.03 -11.23
C ILE A 80 -7.54 -17.34 -12.34
N TYR A 81 -8.78 -16.94 -12.03
CA TYR A 81 -9.63 -16.28 -12.99
C TYR A 81 -9.10 -14.87 -13.27
N TRP A 82 -8.80 -14.12 -12.21
CA TRP A 82 -7.98 -12.92 -12.25
C TRP A 82 -7.29 -12.66 -10.90
N GLU A 83 -6.17 -11.94 -10.91
CA GLU A 83 -5.48 -11.36 -9.74
C GLU A 83 -5.03 -9.92 -10.04
N ASP A 84 -4.98 -9.05 -9.02
CA ASP A 84 -4.60 -7.64 -9.15
C ASP A 84 -3.12 -7.35 -8.90
N VAL A 85 -2.42 -8.27 -8.24
CA VAL A 85 -0.97 -8.25 -8.10
C VAL A 85 -0.43 -9.49 -8.81
N PRO A 86 0.26 -9.33 -9.96
CA PRO A 86 0.78 -10.46 -10.71
C PRO A 86 1.66 -11.40 -9.88
N GLY A 87 1.34 -12.69 -9.87
CA GLY A 87 2.04 -13.72 -9.10
C GLY A 87 1.60 -13.86 -7.64
N LEU A 88 0.60 -13.11 -7.18
CA LEU A 88 0.05 -13.20 -5.82
C LEU A 88 -0.40 -14.64 -5.52
N ILE A 89 -1.06 -15.30 -6.47
CA ILE A 89 -1.42 -16.71 -6.41
C ILE A 89 -0.42 -17.51 -7.25
N GLU A 90 0.38 -18.36 -6.61
CA GLU A 90 1.41 -19.15 -7.31
C GLU A 90 0.79 -20.33 -8.08
N HIS A 91 -0.22 -20.97 -7.49
CA HIS A 91 -0.80 -22.20 -8.02
C HIS A 91 -2.24 -22.42 -7.52
N VAL A 92 -3.06 -23.04 -8.38
CA VAL A 92 -4.42 -23.46 -8.05
C VAL A 92 -4.63 -24.89 -8.57
N GLU A 93 -5.07 -25.81 -7.71
CA GLU A 93 -5.37 -27.19 -8.10
C GLU A 93 -6.62 -27.74 -7.43
N ILE A 94 -7.23 -28.77 -8.06
CA ILE A 94 -8.32 -29.54 -7.44
C ILE A 94 -7.71 -30.66 -6.60
N ILE A 95 -8.09 -30.73 -5.34
CA ILE A 95 -7.91 -31.89 -4.47
C ILE A 95 -9.18 -32.74 -4.56
N PRO A 96 -9.13 -33.94 -5.17
CA PRO A 96 -10.31 -34.79 -5.29
C PRO A 96 -10.86 -35.22 -3.92
N GLY A 97 -12.19 -35.16 -3.77
CA GLY A 97 -12.90 -35.73 -2.62
C GLY A 97 -13.30 -37.19 -2.82
N THR A 98 -14.02 -37.74 -1.84
CA THR A 98 -14.66 -39.07 -1.95
C THR A 98 -15.67 -39.16 -3.09
N ASP A 99 -16.26 -38.02 -3.43
CA ASP A 99 -17.08 -37.78 -4.61
C ASP A 99 -16.80 -36.35 -5.14
N PRO A 100 -17.20 -36.01 -6.38
CA PRO A 100 -16.90 -34.70 -6.97
C PRO A 100 -17.37 -33.51 -6.13
N SER A 101 -18.48 -33.62 -5.39
CA SER A 101 -19.00 -32.51 -4.56
C SER A 101 -18.17 -32.27 -3.30
N LYS A 102 -17.33 -33.23 -2.90
CA LYS A 102 -16.45 -33.16 -1.73
C LYS A 102 -15.02 -32.78 -2.07
N SER A 103 -14.74 -32.47 -3.34
CA SER A 103 -13.45 -31.91 -3.74
C SER A 103 -13.20 -30.54 -3.10
N LYS A 104 -11.92 -30.13 -3.08
CA LYS A 104 -11.52 -28.79 -2.68
C LYS A 104 -10.65 -28.15 -3.74
N ILE A 105 -10.60 -26.84 -3.75
CA ILE A 105 -9.60 -26.07 -4.48
C ILE A 105 -8.50 -25.71 -3.51
N LYS A 106 -7.26 -26.08 -3.83
CA LYS A 106 -6.08 -25.63 -3.10
C LYS A 106 -5.53 -24.40 -3.80
N VAL A 107 -5.36 -23.32 -3.05
CA VAL A 107 -4.87 -22.02 -3.52
C VAL A 107 -3.57 -21.71 -2.80
N GLU A 108 -2.46 -21.64 -3.54
CA GLU A 108 -1.14 -21.31 -3.01
C GLU A 108 -0.87 -19.80 -3.13
N VAL A 109 -0.50 -19.16 -2.02
CA VAL A 109 -0.33 -17.70 -1.93
C VAL A 109 1.16 -17.35 -1.79
N ASN A 110 1.66 -16.45 -2.63
CA ASN A 110 3.00 -15.92 -2.51
C ASN A 110 3.08 -14.82 -1.45
N LYS A 111 3.40 -15.21 -0.22
CA LYS A 111 3.59 -14.26 0.90
C LYS A 111 4.60 -13.14 0.63
N GLY A 112 5.62 -13.39 -0.21
CA GLY A 112 6.67 -12.40 -0.46
C GLY A 112 6.19 -11.21 -1.29
N ILE A 113 5.11 -11.38 -2.06
CA ILE A 113 4.51 -10.32 -2.87
C ILE A 113 3.65 -9.36 -2.05
N GLY A 114 3.17 -9.80 -0.88
CA GLY A 114 2.41 -8.97 0.06
C GLY A 114 0.89 -9.14 -0.06
N LYS A 115 0.16 -8.02 -0.06
CA LYS A 115 -1.30 -7.99 -0.03
C LYS A 115 -1.88 -7.81 -1.44
N GLY A 116 -3.08 -8.35 -1.68
CA GLY A 116 -3.80 -8.21 -2.94
C GLY A 116 -5.10 -9.00 -2.96
N ASN A 117 -5.73 -9.04 -4.13
CA ASN A 117 -6.99 -9.72 -4.38
C ASN A 117 -6.88 -10.66 -5.60
N ALA A 118 -7.57 -11.79 -5.51
CA ALA A 118 -7.74 -12.69 -6.64
C ALA A 118 -9.15 -13.27 -6.67
N VAL A 119 -9.59 -13.71 -7.84
CA VAL A 119 -10.77 -14.56 -8.01
C VAL A 119 -10.33 -15.90 -8.55
N VAL A 120 -10.74 -16.97 -7.88
CA VAL A 120 -10.49 -18.35 -8.30
C VAL A 120 -11.78 -18.97 -8.80
N ALA A 121 -11.75 -19.55 -10.00
CA ALA A 121 -12.90 -20.17 -10.63
C ALA A 121 -12.86 -21.70 -10.52
N PHE A 122 -14.00 -22.31 -10.21
CA PHE A 122 -14.23 -23.75 -10.30
C PHE A 122 -14.98 -24.09 -11.58
N LYS A 123 -14.45 -25.08 -12.30
CA LYS A 123 -14.94 -25.47 -13.62
C LYS A 123 -15.21 -26.96 -13.71
N VAL A 124 -16.24 -27.31 -14.48
CA VAL A 124 -16.49 -28.68 -14.95
C VAL A 124 -16.59 -28.65 -16.46
N ASN A 125 -15.76 -29.45 -17.15
CA ASN A 125 -15.64 -29.46 -18.62
C ASN A 125 -15.44 -28.06 -19.21
N GLY A 126 -14.62 -27.23 -18.55
CA GLY A 126 -14.30 -25.86 -18.98
C GLY A 126 -15.36 -24.80 -18.64
N THR A 127 -16.57 -25.16 -18.21
CA THR A 127 -17.61 -24.20 -17.81
C THR A 127 -17.43 -23.80 -16.35
N ILE A 128 -17.42 -22.50 -16.04
CA ILE A 128 -17.34 -21.98 -14.67
C ILE A 128 -18.69 -22.20 -13.97
N TYR A 129 -18.69 -22.95 -12.88
CA TYR A 129 -19.90 -23.16 -12.06
C TYR A 129 -19.90 -22.32 -10.78
N TRP A 130 -18.75 -21.86 -10.32
CA TRP A 130 -18.66 -20.92 -9.22
C TRP A 130 -17.29 -20.27 -9.18
N SER A 131 -17.20 -19.16 -8.46
CA SER A 131 -15.97 -18.42 -8.23
C SER A 131 -15.97 -17.82 -6.83
N TRP A 132 -14.78 -17.70 -6.25
CA TRP A 132 -14.57 -17.14 -4.92
C TRP A 132 -13.52 -16.04 -4.98
N HIS A 133 -13.76 -15.00 -4.18
CA HIS A 133 -12.81 -13.94 -3.95
C HIS A 133 -11.81 -14.37 -2.85
N ILE A 134 -10.52 -14.25 -3.16
CA ILE A 134 -9.40 -14.47 -2.24
C ILE A 134 -8.84 -13.11 -1.86
N TRP A 135 -8.96 -12.76 -0.58
CA TRP A 135 -8.52 -11.47 -0.05
C TRP A 135 -7.27 -11.69 0.82
N VAL A 136 -6.10 -11.38 0.26
CA VAL A 136 -4.81 -11.49 0.93
C VAL A 136 -4.53 -10.18 1.65
N THR A 137 -4.73 -10.16 2.97
CA THR A 137 -4.68 -8.92 3.76
C THR A 137 -4.35 -9.19 5.23
N ASP A 138 -4.08 -8.14 6.00
CA ASP A 138 -4.04 -8.18 7.46
C ASP A 138 -5.46 -8.33 8.05
N ASN A 139 -5.55 -8.77 9.31
CA ASN A 139 -6.82 -9.09 9.97
C ASN A 139 -7.82 -7.90 9.95
N PRO A 140 -8.98 -8.02 9.24
CA PRO A 140 -9.95 -6.94 9.12
C PRO A 140 -10.99 -6.88 10.26
N GLU A 141 -10.88 -7.75 11.29
CA GLU A 141 -11.88 -7.88 12.35
C GLU A 141 -11.90 -6.70 13.35
N ASN A 142 -10.86 -5.86 13.35
CA ASN A 142 -10.66 -4.76 14.31
C ASN A 142 -11.44 -3.49 13.98
N GLY A 143 -12.68 -3.63 13.48
CA GLY A 143 -13.52 -2.49 13.14
C GLY A 143 -14.35 -1.94 14.30
N VAL A 144 -15.21 -0.98 13.98
CA VAL A 144 -16.01 -0.23 14.96
C VAL A 144 -17.31 -0.95 15.31
N THR A 145 -17.86 -0.61 16.48
CA THR A 145 -19.21 -0.98 16.89
C THR A 145 -20.13 0.22 16.79
N TYR A 146 -21.21 0.11 16.01
CA TYR A 146 -22.23 1.16 15.90
C TYR A 146 -23.61 0.55 15.69
N ASN A 147 -24.51 0.76 16.65
CA ASN A 147 -25.87 0.24 16.64
C ASN A 147 -26.84 1.16 17.39
N TYR A 148 -28.13 1.01 17.15
CA TYR A 148 -29.23 1.77 17.74
C TYR A 148 -29.82 1.13 19.00
N GLY A 149 -29.46 -0.12 19.30
CA GLY A 149 -30.01 -0.89 20.42
C GLY A 149 -31.39 -1.47 20.12
N ILE A 150 -31.78 -1.48 18.84
CA ILE A 150 -33.03 -2.08 18.37
C ILE A 150 -32.79 -3.37 17.59
N GLU A 151 -31.55 -3.60 17.18
CA GLU A 151 -31.15 -4.70 16.33
C GLU A 151 -31.23 -6.03 17.08
N ALA A 152 -31.72 -7.04 16.37
CA ALA A 152 -31.83 -8.38 16.91
C ALA A 152 -31.39 -9.45 15.89
N ASP A 153 -31.07 -10.63 16.40
CA ASP A 153 -30.96 -11.84 15.59
C ASP A 153 -32.35 -12.30 15.10
N MET A 154 -32.39 -13.40 14.34
CA MET A 154 -33.63 -13.97 13.83
C MET A 154 -34.59 -14.48 14.92
N ASP A 155 -34.09 -14.76 16.14
CA ASP A 155 -34.90 -15.19 17.28
C ASP A 155 -35.33 -14.01 18.16
N LEU A 156 -35.13 -12.77 17.69
CA LEU A 156 -35.43 -11.52 18.40
C LEU A 156 -34.55 -11.29 19.65
N ASN A 157 -33.41 -11.97 19.76
CA ASN A 157 -32.44 -11.65 20.80
C ASN A 157 -31.68 -10.37 20.43
N PRO A 158 -31.50 -9.41 21.35
CA PRO A 158 -30.72 -8.20 21.07
C PRO A 158 -29.27 -8.50 20.68
N ILE A 159 -28.75 -7.76 19.70
CA ILE A 159 -27.38 -7.91 19.22
C ILE A 159 -26.59 -6.59 19.25
N THR A 160 -25.28 -6.71 19.15
CA THR A 160 -24.37 -5.58 18.94
C THR A 160 -23.79 -5.67 17.54
N ILE A 161 -23.83 -4.57 16.79
CA ILE A 161 -23.35 -4.53 15.40
C ILE A 161 -21.88 -4.11 15.38
N GLN A 162 -21.02 -5.02 14.93
CA GLN A 162 -19.60 -4.76 14.65
C GLN A 162 -19.36 -4.77 13.14
N TYR A 163 -18.62 -3.80 12.64
CA TYR A 163 -18.19 -3.72 11.23
C TYR A 163 -16.75 -4.17 11.07
N MET A 164 -16.37 -4.52 9.84
CA MET A 164 -14.95 -4.63 9.47
C MET A 164 -14.27 -3.26 9.54
N ASP A 165 -12.96 -3.25 9.78
CA ASP A 165 -12.16 -2.01 9.82
C ASP A 165 -12.10 -1.32 8.44
N ARG A 166 -12.27 -2.07 7.35
CA ARG A 166 -12.15 -1.60 5.96
C ARG A 166 -13.24 -2.15 5.04
N ASN A 167 -13.25 -1.66 3.80
CA ASN A 167 -14.14 -2.18 2.75
C ASN A 167 -13.65 -3.56 2.27
N LEU A 168 -14.58 -4.41 1.82
CA LEU A 168 -14.24 -5.74 1.27
C LEU A 168 -13.31 -5.60 0.05
N GLY A 169 -12.18 -6.29 0.10
CA GLY A 169 -11.12 -6.23 -0.93
C GLY A 169 -10.13 -5.08 -0.77
N ALA A 170 -10.29 -4.20 0.23
CA ALA A 170 -9.29 -3.15 0.51
C ALA A 170 -8.06 -3.76 1.20
N THR A 171 -6.85 -3.39 0.79
CA THR A 171 -5.62 -3.91 1.43
C THR A 171 -5.04 -2.96 2.48
N SER A 172 -5.65 -1.79 2.64
CA SER A 172 -5.41 -0.85 3.74
C SER A 172 -6.71 -0.48 4.45
N ASN A 173 -6.65 -0.33 5.78
CA ASN A 173 -7.75 0.20 6.60
C ASN A 173 -7.69 1.72 6.81
N SER A 174 -6.68 2.38 6.27
CA SER A 174 -6.47 3.81 6.44
C SER A 174 -6.23 4.47 5.10
N PHE A 175 -6.77 5.67 4.91
CA PHE A 175 -6.41 6.53 3.78
C PHE A 175 -5.32 7.57 4.16
N LEU A 176 -4.66 7.38 5.31
CA LEU A 176 -3.63 8.29 5.85
C LEU A 176 -2.31 7.60 6.19
N ASP A 177 -2.24 6.28 6.10
CA ASP A 177 -1.10 5.45 6.49
C ASP A 177 -0.48 4.76 5.26
N ASN A 178 0.43 3.82 5.47
CA ASN A 178 0.96 2.95 4.44
C ASN A 178 -0.19 2.26 3.66
N GLN A 179 0.03 2.14 2.35
CA GLN A 179 -0.93 1.66 1.36
C GLN A 179 -2.24 2.46 1.31
N TRP A 180 -2.23 3.75 1.68
CA TRP A 180 -3.44 4.59 1.73
C TRP A 180 -4.23 4.60 0.42
N GLN A 181 -3.54 4.50 -0.71
CA GLN A 181 -4.13 4.48 -2.04
C GLN A 181 -5.00 3.24 -2.30
N LYS A 182 -4.79 2.17 -1.52
CA LYS A 182 -5.50 0.87 -1.61
C LYS A 182 -6.64 0.72 -0.60
N SER A 183 -7.12 1.83 -0.03
CA SER A 183 -8.20 1.85 0.98
C SER A 183 -9.63 1.72 0.39
N GLY A 184 -9.80 1.93 -0.92
CA GLY A 184 -11.14 1.99 -1.56
C GLY A 184 -11.94 0.68 -1.55
N GLY A 185 -11.27 -0.47 -1.69
CA GLY A 185 -11.87 -1.79 -1.82
C GLY A 185 -12.31 -2.16 -3.24
N LEU A 186 -12.94 -3.32 -3.39
CA LEU A 186 -13.51 -3.79 -4.66
C LEU A 186 -14.96 -3.33 -4.80
N MET A 187 -15.45 -3.27 -6.05
CA MET A 187 -16.82 -2.85 -6.35
C MET A 187 -17.71 -4.06 -6.60
N TYR A 188 -18.99 -3.94 -6.26
CA TYR A 188 -19.99 -4.99 -6.46
C TYR A 188 -21.23 -4.42 -7.13
N GLU A 189 -21.78 -5.12 -8.12
CA GLU A 189 -23.18 -4.90 -8.54
C GLU A 189 -24.09 -5.47 -7.45
N TRP A 190 -25.15 -4.74 -7.10
CA TRP A 190 -26.03 -5.16 -6.02
C TRP A 190 -26.63 -6.55 -6.29
N GLY A 191 -26.53 -7.45 -5.32
CA GLY A 191 -27.00 -8.83 -5.41
C GLY A 191 -26.03 -9.83 -6.04
N ARG A 192 -24.83 -9.41 -6.48
CA ARG A 192 -23.78 -10.33 -6.97
C ARG A 192 -22.75 -10.66 -5.89
N LYS A 193 -22.15 -11.84 -6.00
CA LYS A 193 -21.04 -12.28 -5.14
C LYS A 193 -19.66 -11.88 -5.69
N ASP A 194 -19.58 -11.64 -7.00
CA ASP A 194 -18.32 -11.48 -7.73
C ASP A 194 -17.86 -10.02 -7.70
N PRO A 195 -16.61 -9.75 -7.30
CA PRO A 195 -16.07 -8.39 -7.30
C PRO A 195 -15.62 -7.90 -8.67
N PHE A 196 -15.67 -6.58 -8.83
CA PHE A 196 -15.08 -5.84 -9.95
C PHE A 196 -13.92 -4.97 -9.45
N PRO A 197 -12.71 -5.13 -10.00
CA PRO A 197 -11.59 -4.27 -9.65
C PRO A 197 -11.81 -2.85 -10.21
N PRO A 198 -11.46 -1.80 -9.45
CA PRO A 198 -11.41 -0.43 -9.97
C PRO A 198 -10.47 -0.22 -11.16
N LEU A 199 -9.39 -1.01 -11.25
CA LEU A 199 -8.27 -0.83 -12.20
C LEU A 199 -7.54 0.51 -12.09
N VAL A 200 -7.87 1.30 -11.07
CA VAL A 200 -7.20 2.55 -10.69
C VAL A 200 -7.27 2.69 -9.17
N TYR A 201 -6.14 3.01 -8.56
CA TYR A 201 -6.04 3.34 -7.15
C TYR A 201 -6.43 4.80 -6.91
N LYS A 202 -6.52 5.16 -5.63
CA LYS A 202 -6.97 6.48 -5.21
C LYS A 202 -6.04 7.63 -5.59
N ASP A 203 -4.75 7.34 -5.66
CA ASP A 203 -3.66 8.22 -6.09
C ASP A 203 -3.61 8.43 -7.61
N SER A 204 -4.64 7.94 -8.31
CA SER A 204 -4.76 7.84 -9.76
C SER A 204 -3.92 6.74 -10.40
N TYR A 205 -3.17 5.92 -9.65
CA TYR A 205 -2.34 4.87 -10.24
C TYR A 205 -3.17 3.74 -10.89
N PHE A 206 -3.10 3.57 -12.21
CA PHE A 206 -3.73 2.48 -12.95
C PHE A 206 -2.96 1.19 -12.79
N TYR A 207 -3.68 0.12 -12.51
CA TYR A 207 -3.13 -1.22 -12.45
C TYR A 207 -3.88 -2.15 -13.41
N GLU A 208 -3.20 -3.22 -13.81
CA GLU A 208 -3.80 -4.28 -14.61
C GLU A 208 -4.18 -5.46 -13.73
N ILE A 209 -5.20 -6.21 -14.14
CA ILE A 209 -5.45 -7.56 -13.62
C ILE A 209 -5.02 -8.57 -14.67
N SER A 210 -4.60 -9.75 -14.23
CA SER A 210 -4.19 -10.86 -15.11
C SER A 210 -4.72 -12.20 -14.63
N GLY A 211 -4.87 -13.18 -15.52
CA GLY A 211 -5.35 -14.53 -15.19
C GLY A 211 -5.93 -15.23 -16.42
N GLU A 212 -6.87 -16.15 -16.20
CA GLU A 212 -7.62 -16.79 -17.29
C GLU A 212 -8.36 -15.78 -18.18
N VAL A 213 -8.75 -14.62 -17.64
CA VAL A 213 -9.42 -13.54 -18.40
C VAL A 213 -8.50 -12.78 -19.35
N GLY A 214 -7.20 -13.09 -19.37
CA GLY A 214 -6.18 -12.27 -20.04
C GLY A 214 -5.79 -11.06 -19.20
N VAL A 215 -5.18 -10.06 -19.85
CA VAL A 215 -4.79 -8.79 -19.19
C VAL A 215 -5.90 -7.77 -19.41
N LEU A 216 -6.50 -7.27 -18.31
CA LEU A 216 -7.50 -6.21 -18.37
C LEU A 216 -6.97 -4.94 -17.70
N LYS A 217 -7.18 -3.80 -18.35
CA LYS A 217 -6.76 -2.47 -17.90
C LYS A 217 -7.95 -1.53 -17.84
N HIS A 218 -7.79 -0.41 -17.14
CA HIS A 218 -8.81 0.61 -17.13
C HIS A 218 -9.07 1.14 -18.55
N LYS A 219 -10.33 1.47 -18.85
CA LYS A 219 -10.78 1.89 -20.19
C LYS A 219 -10.04 3.10 -20.77
N GLN A 220 -9.48 3.96 -19.91
CA GLN A 220 -8.65 5.09 -20.34
C GLN A 220 -7.27 4.67 -20.87
N ILE A 221 -6.80 3.47 -20.52
CA ILE A 221 -5.53 2.90 -20.95
C ILE A 221 -5.72 1.98 -22.15
N ASP A 222 -6.68 1.08 -22.03
CA ASP A 222 -7.05 0.15 -23.09
C ASP A 222 -8.57 0.12 -23.23
N PRO A 223 -9.13 0.74 -24.28
CA PRO A 223 -10.58 0.77 -24.49
C PRO A 223 -11.16 -0.59 -24.94
N VAL A 224 -10.30 -1.55 -25.32
CA VAL A 224 -10.68 -2.88 -25.83
C VAL A 224 -10.57 -3.92 -24.72
N ASN A 225 -9.39 -4.04 -24.11
CA ASN A 225 -9.13 -5.03 -23.05
C ASN A 225 -9.38 -4.41 -21.67
N THR A 226 -10.64 -4.10 -21.39
CA THR A 226 -11.14 -3.59 -20.10
C THR A 226 -12.25 -4.50 -19.57
N ILE A 227 -12.76 -4.21 -18.37
CA ILE A 227 -13.93 -4.91 -17.81
C ILE A 227 -15.05 -5.01 -18.86
N PRO A 228 -15.44 -6.24 -19.26
CA PRO A 228 -16.42 -6.41 -20.30
C PRO A 228 -17.80 -6.00 -19.79
N VAL A 229 -18.54 -5.27 -20.62
CA VAL A 229 -19.91 -4.82 -20.33
C VAL A 229 -20.87 -5.53 -21.26
N LYS A 230 -21.92 -6.13 -20.70
CA LYS A 230 -22.97 -6.83 -21.44
C LYS A 230 -24.32 -6.24 -21.11
N VAL A 231 -25.07 -5.80 -22.13
CA VAL A 231 -26.50 -5.57 -21.97
C VAL A 231 -27.17 -6.89 -21.64
N ARG A 232 -28.00 -6.90 -20.59
CA ARG A 232 -28.73 -8.05 -20.05
C ARG A 232 -29.14 -9.01 -21.18
N PRO A 233 -28.56 -10.23 -21.24
CA PRO A 233 -28.67 -11.08 -22.43
C PRO A 233 -29.99 -11.84 -22.55
N PHE A 234 -30.72 -12.02 -21.45
CA PHE A 234 -31.95 -12.83 -21.42
C PHE A 234 -33.09 -12.09 -20.73
N ASP A 235 -34.32 -12.45 -21.06
CA ASP A 235 -35.48 -11.95 -20.33
C ASP A 235 -35.70 -12.69 -19.01
N GLU A 236 -35.36 -13.98 -18.99
CA GLU A 236 -35.49 -14.86 -17.84
C GLU A 236 -34.43 -14.55 -16.77
N ILE A 237 -34.87 -14.40 -15.53
CA ILE A 237 -34.03 -14.02 -14.40
C ILE A 237 -32.98 -15.10 -14.14
N GLU A 238 -33.40 -16.36 -14.15
CA GLU A 238 -32.55 -17.51 -13.86
C GLU A 238 -31.39 -17.59 -14.87
N LYS A 239 -31.66 -17.33 -16.15
CA LYS A 239 -30.61 -17.32 -17.18
C LYS A 239 -29.61 -16.18 -16.99
N ASN A 240 -30.06 -14.99 -16.56
CA ASN A 240 -29.15 -13.88 -16.25
C ASN A 240 -28.28 -14.17 -15.01
N ILE A 241 -28.85 -14.81 -13.97
CA ILE A 241 -28.12 -15.20 -12.77
C ILE A 241 -27.10 -16.30 -13.10
N GLN A 242 -27.51 -17.34 -13.84
CA GLN A 242 -26.60 -18.37 -14.38
C GLN A 242 -25.48 -17.74 -15.20
N TYR A 243 -25.81 -16.82 -16.11
CA TYR A 243 -24.83 -16.10 -16.92
C TYR A 243 -23.82 -15.33 -16.07
N SER A 244 -24.24 -14.65 -15.00
CA SER A 244 -23.34 -13.94 -14.10
C SER A 244 -22.37 -14.86 -13.35
N VAL A 245 -22.81 -16.09 -13.02
CA VAL A 245 -21.96 -17.11 -12.40
C VAL A 245 -20.97 -17.67 -13.40
N ASN A 246 -21.39 -17.90 -14.65
CA ASN A 246 -20.51 -18.39 -15.71
C ASN A 246 -19.53 -17.31 -16.21
N ASN A 247 -19.82 -16.02 -15.97
CA ASN A 247 -19.01 -14.88 -16.42
C ASN A 247 -18.75 -13.88 -15.27
N PRO A 248 -17.91 -14.24 -14.27
CA PRO A 248 -17.77 -13.46 -13.05
C PRO A 248 -17.33 -11.99 -13.25
N ILE A 249 -16.48 -11.69 -14.24
CA ILE A 249 -15.96 -10.32 -14.48
C ILE A 249 -16.82 -9.52 -15.47
N THR A 250 -17.83 -10.12 -16.10
CA THR A 250 -18.70 -9.41 -17.04
C THR A 250 -19.71 -8.56 -16.28
N TYR A 251 -19.62 -7.24 -16.44
CA TYR A 251 -20.54 -6.27 -15.86
C TYR A 251 -21.86 -6.28 -16.64
N ILE A 252 -23.00 -6.41 -15.97
CA ILE A 252 -24.29 -6.62 -16.65
C ILE A 252 -25.16 -5.38 -16.48
N ILE A 253 -25.52 -4.73 -17.58
CA ILE A 253 -26.35 -3.53 -17.55
C ILE A 253 -27.76 -3.81 -18.06
N ASN A 254 -28.73 -3.09 -17.50
CA ASN A 254 -30.07 -3.02 -18.06
C ASN A 254 -30.37 -1.60 -18.55
N THR A 255 -30.84 -1.53 -19.80
CA THR A 255 -31.26 -0.29 -20.48
C THR A 255 -32.70 0.10 -20.15
N ASP A 256 -33.50 -0.80 -19.61
CA ASP A 256 -34.85 -0.51 -19.15
C ASP A 256 -34.81 0.49 -17.97
N ASN A 257 -35.61 1.55 -18.02
CA ASN A 257 -35.59 2.62 -17.02
C ASN A 257 -35.78 2.13 -15.58
N THR A 258 -36.56 1.07 -15.39
CA THR A 258 -36.88 0.51 -14.07
C THR A 258 -36.29 -0.87 -13.83
N GLY A 259 -35.49 -1.37 -14.77
CA GLY A 259 -34.95 -2.72 -14.73
C GLY A 259 -33.69 -2.84 -13.87
N ASN A 260 -33.46 -4.04 -13.36
CA ASN A 260 -32.25 -4.46 -12.68
C ASN A 260 -31.31 -5.18 -13.66
N TRP A 261 -30.05 -5.39 -13.29
CA TRP A 261 -29.07 -6.07 -14.16
C TRP A 261 -29.53 -7.49 -14.58
N PHE A 262 -30.38 -8.14 -13.77
CA PHE A 262 -30.88 -9.50 -13.98
C PHE A 262 -32.37 -9.58 -14.38
N SER A 263 -33.14 -8.49 -14.30
CA SER A 263 -34.59 -8.50 -14.54
C SER A 263 -35.07 -7.20 -15.17
N SER A 264 -36.01 -7.27 -16.13
CA SER A 264 -36.75 -6.10 -16.62
C SER A 264 -37.71 -5.54 -15.57
N SER A 265 -38.11 -6.36 -14.59
CA SER A 265 -38.99 -5.95 -13.49
C SER A 265 -38.20 -5.33 -12.36
N ARG A 266 -38.67 -4.18 -11.90
CA ARG A 266 -38.12 -3.47 -10.74
C ARG A 266 -38.21 -4.30 -9.46
N TYR A 267 -39.32 -5.02 -9.30
CA TYR A 267 -39.69 -5.76 -8.09
C TYR A 267 -39.89 -7.25 -8.38
N LYS A 268 -39.74 -8.10 -7.35
CA LYS A 268 -40.08 -9.53 -7.42
C LYS A 268 -41.58 -9.73 -7.56
N VAL A 269 -42.37 -8.93 -6.83
CA VAL A 269 -43.84 -8.89 -6.92
C VAL A 269 -44.29 -7.44 -7.00
N ALA A 270 -45.01 -7.08 -8.06
CA ALA A 270 -45.56 -5.75 -8.24
C ALA A 270 -46.69 -5.46 -7.24
N GLY A 271 -46.77 -4.22 -6.77
CA GLY A 271 -47.80 -3.76 -5.85
C GLY A 271 -47.69 -2.26 -5.57
N ALA A 272 -48.73 -1.66 -5.01
CA ALA A 272 -48.66 -0.29 -4.51
C ALA A 272 -47.75 -0.22 -3.28
N SER A 273 -47.11 0.93 -3.02
CA SER A 273 -46.39 1.10 -1.75
C SER A 273 -47.36 1.05 -0.57
N PRO A 274 -47.06 0.32 0.52
CA PRO A 274 -45.83 -0.42 0.81
C PRO A 274 -45.99 -1.96 0.63
N ASN A 275 -46.82 -2.43 -0.29
CA ASN A 275 -47.18 -3.85 -0.45
C ASN A 275 -46.45 -4.60 -1.58
N TYR A 276 -45.64 -3.95 -2.41
CA TYR A 276 -44.75 -4.67 -3.35
C TYR A 276 -43.67 -5.45 -2.59
N MET A 277 -43.16 -6.51 -3.23
CA MET A 277 -42.00 -7.26 -2.74
C MET A 277 -40.78 -6.98 -3.60
N THR A 278 -39.72 -6.48 -3.00
CA THR A 278 -38.46 -6.21 -3.69
C THR A 278 -37.66 -7.48 -3.91
N TRP A 279 -36.60 -7.37 -4.70
CA TRP A 279 -35.59 -8.41 -4.78
C TRP A 279 -34.81 -8.50 -3.46
N ASP A 280 -34.31 -9.70 -3.16
CA ASP A 280 -33.61 -9.98 -1.90
C ASP A 280 -32.36 -10.85 -2.11
N LEU A 281 -31.49 -10.44 -3.05
CA LEU A 281 -30.34 -11.25 -3.44
C LEU A 281 -29.22 -11.28 -2.39
N TRP A 282 -29.18 -10.34 -1.43
CA TRP A 282 -28.21 -10.34 -0.32
C TRP A 282 -28.83 -10.60 1.06
N SER A 283 -30.14 -10.80 1.15
CA SER A 283 -30.91 -10.92 2.38
C SER A 283 -30.93 -9.65 3.24
N ASP A 284 -32.01 -8.90 3.12
CA ASP A 284 -32.42 -7.83 4.04
C ASP A 284 -33.22 -8.37 5.24
N ASN A 285 -33.70 -7.47 6.09
CA ASN A 285 -34.39 -7.84 7.33
C ASN A 285 -35.82 -8.39 7.09
N ALA A 286 -36.40 -8.20 5.91
CA ALA A 286 -37.81 -8.50 5.65
C ALA A 286 -38.02 -9.40 4.42
N LYS A 287 -36.97 -10.04 3.90
CA LYS A 287 -37.00 -10.90 2.70
C LYS A 287 -37.58 -10.18 1.47
N GLY A 288 -37.25 -8.89 1.32
CA GLY A 288 -37.80 -7.98 0.33
C GLY A 288 -39.26 -7.53 0.58
N GLY A 289 -39.86 -7.99 1.68
CA GLY A 289 -41.14 -7.51 2.20
C GLY A 289 -41.08 -6.07 2.70
N ASN A 290 -42.18 -5.59 3.29
CA ASN A 290 -42.20 -4.26 3.88
C ASN A 290 -41.34 -4.24 5.15
N SER A 291 -40.46 -3.25 5.29
CA SER A 291 -39.70 -3.02 6.51
C SER A 291 -39.85 -1.58 6.99
N ASN A 292 -40.15 -1.44 8.28
CA ASN A 292 -40.18 -0.19 9.03
C ASN A 292 -40.08 -0.47 10.55
N ALA A 293 -38.87 -0.38 11.11
CA ALA A 293 -38.61 -0.57 12.54
C ALA A 293 -39.18 0.53 13.46
N ASN A 294 -39.79 1.56 12.87
CA ASN A 294 -40.54 2.61 13.55
C ASN A 294 -42.06 2.40 13.51
N SER A 295 -42.54 1.33 12.88
CA SER A 295 -43.97 1.04 12.77
C SER A 295 -44.65 0.91 14.14
N SER A 296 -45.90 1.39 14.22
CA SER A 296 -46.77 1.13 15.38
C SER A 296 -47.22 -0.34 15.45
N SER A 297 -47.19 -1.07 14.32
CA SER A 297 -47.43 -2.51 14.28
C SER A 297 -46.25 -3.26 14.91
N THR A 298 -46.49 -3.96 16.01
CA THR A 298 -45.47 -4.74 16.71
C THR A 298 -44.85 -5.82 15.81
N VAL A 299 -45.64 -6.44 14.92
CA VAL A 299 -45.14 -7.48 14.00
C VAL A 299 -44.13 -6.88 13.02
N LEU A 300 -44.54 -5.86 12.26
CA LEU A 300 -43.67 -5.20 11.28
C LEU A 300 -42.43 -4.59 11.94
N LYS A 301 -42.60 -3.98 13.11
CA LYS A 301 -41.50 -3.41 13.89
C LYS A 301 -40.47 -4.45 14.28
N ASN A 302 -40.90 -5.62 14.76
CA ASN A 302 -39.99 -6.69 15.19
C ASN A 302 -39.28 -7.32 13.98
N GLU A 303 -40.02 -7.62 12.91
CA GLU A 303 -39.46 -8.15 11.66
C GLU A 303 -38.37 -7.23 11.09
N SER A 304 -38.62 -5.92 11.08
CA SER A 304 -37.68 -4.94 10.54
C SER A 304 -36.40 -4.78 11.37
N ARG A 305 -36.42 -5.22 12.62
CA ARG A 305 -35.30 -5.14 13.58
C ARG A 305 -34.45 -6.39 13.62
N SER A 306 -35.06 -7.54 13.30
CA SER A 306 -34.36 -8.82 13.21
C SER A 306 -33.63 -8.95 11.88
N TYR A 307 -32.36 -9.33 11.93
CA TYR A 307 -31.64 -9.75 10.73
C TYR A 307 -32.06 -11.16 10.32
N GLU A 308 -32.41 -11.34 9.05
CA GLU A 308 -32.69 -12.65 8.45
C GLU A 308 -31.40 -13.44 8.17
N LEU A 309 -31.46 -14.72 7.76
CA LEU A 309 -30.24 -15.46 7.41
C LEU A 309 -29.62 -14.84 6.16
N LYS A 310 -28.30 -14.56 6.16
CA LYS A 310 -27.62 -14.04 4.96
C LYS A 310 -27.91 -14.89 3.73
N SER A 311 -27.99 -14.24 2.57
CA SER A 311 -28.18 -14.93 1.28
C SER A 311 -26.94 -15.72 0.87
N GLU A 312 -27.13 -16.73 0.03
CA GLU A 312 -26.09 -17.50 -0.61
C GLU A 312 -25.19 -16.66 -1.55
N LEU A 313 -25.70 -15.52 -2.04
CA LEU A 313 -24.97 -14.57 -2.91
C LEU A 313 -24.30 -13.41 -2.15
N ASP A 314 -24.45 -13.34 -0.82
CA ASP A 314 -23.76 -12.34 -0.01
C ASP A 314 -22.23 -12.46 -0.19
N PRO A 315 -21.51 -11.38 -0.57
CA PRO A 315 -20.10 -11.45 -0.91
C PRO A 315 -19.19 -11.58 0.33
N CYS A 316 -19.69 -11.35 1.54
CA CYS A 316 -18.86 -11.23 2.73
C CYS A 316 -18.26 -12.59 3.17
N PRO A 317 -17.06 -12.57 3.79
CA PRO A 317 -16.42 -13.76 4.34
C PRO A 317 -17.21 -14.47 5.44
N ASN A 318 -16.72 -15.63 5.87
CA ASN A 318 -17.32 -16.38 6.98
C ASN A 318 -17.41 -15.53 8.25
N GLY A 319 -18.57 -15.55 8.94
CA GLY A 319 -18.80 -14.69 10.11
C GLY A 319 -19.27 -13.27 9.80
N TRP A 320 -19.38 -12.90 8.53
CA TRP A 320 -19.67 -11.54 8.08
C TRP A 320 -20.79 -11.52 7.04
N ARG A 321 -21.52 -10.40 6.95
CA ARG A 321 -22.61 -10.16 5.99
C ARG A 321 -22.69 -8.71 5.55
N VAL A 322 -23.40 -8.44 4.47
CA VAL A 322 -23.78 -7.07 4.05
C VAL A 322 -24.80 -6.52 5.06
N PRO A 323 -24.65 -5.27 5.53
CA PRO A 323 -25.60 -4.66 6.46
C PRO A 323 -26.93 -4.31 5.76
N SER A 324 -28.02 -4.33 6.53
CA SER A 324 -29.37 -3.95 6.09
C SER A 324 -29.77 -2.58 6.64
N TYR A 325 -30.75 -1.94 6.00
CA TYR A 325 -31.55 -0.87 6.60
C TYR A 325 -32.71 -1.47 7.39
N TYR A 326 -33.17 -0.74 8.41
CA TYR A 326 -34.31 -1.11 9.25
C TYR A 326 -35.64 -0.55 8.74
N GLY A 327 -35.60 0.16 7.63
CA GLY A 327 -36.78 0.55 6.88
C GLY A 327 -36.45 0.72 5.41
N ARG A 328 -37.25 0.14 4.52
CA ARG A 328 -36.98 0.22 3.08
C ARG A 328 -37.37 1.57 2.48
N GLU A 329 -38.55 2.10 2.84
CA GLU A 329 -39.06 3.35 2.26
C GLU A 329 -38.84 4.58 3.14
N THR A 330 -38.95 4.39 4.45
CA THR A 330 -38.90 5.52 5.38
C THR A 330 -37.49 6.10 5.42
N GLN A 331 -37.38 7.41 5.17
CA GLN A 331 -36.12 8.13 5.06
C GLN A 331 -35.69 8.74 6.41
N ASN A 332 -35.72 7.94 7.48
CA ASN A 332 -35.28 8.39 8.80
C ASN A 332 -33.86 7.90 9.07
N ASN A 333 -33.05 8.77 9.67
CA ASN A 333 -31.67 8.48 10.04
C ASN A 333 -31.56 7.20 10.92
N ASN A 334 -32.43 7.04 11.92
CA ASN A 334 -32.42 5.86 12.80
C ASN A 334 -32.87 4.54 12.14
N LEU A 335 -33.22 4.57 10.85
CA LEU A 335 -33.53 3.36 10.06
C LEU A 335 -32.39 2.97 9.11
N ALA A 336 -31.26 3.67 9.17
CA ALA A 336 -30.08 3.44 8.32
C ALA A 336 -28.90 2.94 9.14
N PHE A 337 -28.15 1.95 8.65
CA PHE A 337 -27.06 1.32 9.42
C PHE A 337 -25.93 2.28 9.86
N PHE A 338 -25.73 3.41 9.17
CA PHE A 338 -24.79 4.49 9.58
C PHE A 338 -25.47 5.84 9.81
N GLY A 339 -26.80 5.89 9.89
CA GLY A 339 -27.51 7.13 10.19
C GLY A 339 -27.26 7.67 11.60
N LYS A 340 -27.82 8.83 11.92
CA LYS A 340 -27.83 9.35 13.30
C LYS A 340 -28.94 8.69 14.11
N LYS A 341 -28.78 8.68 15.44
CA LYS A 341 -29.76 8.16 16.42
C LYS A 341 -30.93 9.14 16.63
N ASP A 342 -31.55 9.60 15.54
CA ASP A 342 -32.70 10.49 15.56
C ASP A 342 -33.71 10.16 14.45
N TRP A 343 -34.83 10.88 14.47
CA TRP A 343 -35.98 10.65 13.59
C TRP A 343 -35.98 11.55 12.36
N GLN A 344 -34.89 12.27 12.10
CA GLN A 344 -34.81 13.26 11.02
C GLN A 344 -34.45 12.60 9.68
N ASN A 345 -34.68 13.35 8.60
CA ASN A 345 -34.13 13.04 7.27
C ASN A 345 -33.08 14.10 6.91
N ASP A 346 -31.81 13.80 7.19
CA ASP A 346 -30.71 14.73 6.92
C ASP A 346 -30.56 15.04 5.43
N ASP A 347 -30.88 14.07 4.57
CA ASP A 347 -30.77 14.18 3.12
C ASP A 347 -31.74 15.22 2.54
N SER A 348 -32.73 15.71 3.28
CA SER A 348 -33.65 16.75 2.80
C SER A 348 -33.13 18.18 3.05
N ASN A 349 -32.13 18.35 3.92
CA ASN A 349 -31.67 19.65 4.37
C ASN A 349 -30.13 19.75 4.29
N VAL A 350 -29.64 20.66 3.45
CA VAL A 350 -28.20 20.88 3.25
C VAL A 350 -27.46 21.15 4.56
N ASN A 351 -28.09 21.84 5.52
CA ASN A 351 -27.48 22.19 6.81
C ASN A 351 -27.32 20.99 7.76
N LEU A 352 -27.93 19.84 7.45
CA LEU A 352 -27.79 18.62 8.25
C LEU A 352 -26.76 17.65 7.65
N ARG A 353 -26.50 17.75 6.34
CA ARG A 353 -25.74 16.75 5.57
C ARG A 353 -24.42 17.26 4.98
N GLN A 354 -24.25 18.58 4.84
CA GLN A 354 -23.09 19.20 4.19
C GLN A 354 -22.16 19.89 5.20
N LEU A 355 -20.86 19.76 5.00
CA LEU A 355 -19.81 20.41 5.78
C LEU A 355 -19.31 21.66 5.07
N PHE A 356 -19.12 22.74 5.83
CA PHE A 356 -18.67 24.03 5.33
C PHE A 356 -17.39 24.48 6.06
N PRO A 357 -16.42 25.09 5.36
CA PRO A 357 -15.12 25.43 5.95
C PRO A 357 -15.21 26.51 7.03
N ASN A 358 -16.22 27.39 6.95
CA ASN A 358 -16.35 28.58 7.80
C ASN A 358 -17.65 28.59 8.62
N SER A 359 -18.39 27.49 8.65
CA SER A 359 -19.62 27.36 9.42
C SER A 359 -19.66 26.00 10.11
N GLN A 360 -19.86 26.01 11.42
CA GLN A 360 -20.05 24.78 12.17
C GLN A 360 -21.35 24.10 11.73
N ASN A 361 -21.30 22.79 11.51
CA ASN A 361 -22.48 21.96 11.35
C ASN A 361 -22.69 21.13 12.63
N ALA A 362 -23.72 21.46 13.41
CA ALA A 362 -24.03 20.76 14.65
C ALA A 362 -24.35 19.26 14.43
N SER A 363 -25.00 18.92 13.32
CA SER A 363 -25.36 17.54 12.95
C SER A 363 -24.14 16.69 12.55
N LEU A 364 -23.01 17.32 12.24
CA LEU A 364 -21.78 16.66 11.82
C LEU A 364 -20.57 17.08 12.67
N ASN A 365 -20.83 17.50 13.92
CA ASN A 365 -19.78 17.86 14.86
C ASN A 365 -18.82 16.68 15.08
N GLY A 366 -17.51 16.95 15.10
CA GLY A 366 -16.46 15.95 15.31
C GLY A 366 -16.08 15.12 14.07
N VAL A 367 -16.79 15.24 12.94
CA VAL A 367 -16.38 14.62 11.66
C VAL A 367 -15.18 15.37 11.10
N LYS A 368 -14.11 14.67 10.75
CA LYS A 368 -12.95 15.27 10.06
C LYS A 368 -12.98 14.94 8.58
N VAL A 369 -12.81 15.94 7.73
CA VAL A 369 -12.77 15.80 6.27
C VAL A 369 -11.34 15.94 5.80
N TYR A 370 -10.88 14.94 5.06
CA TYR A 370 -9.65 14.96 4.29
C TYR A 370 -10.06 15.06 2.82
N PRO A 371 -10.04 16.26 2.21
CA PRO A 371 -10.56 16.49 0.87
C PRO A 371 -9.92 15.53 -0.14
N GLY A 372 -10.75 14.89 -0.99
CA GLY A 372 -10.31 13.87 -1.94
C GLY A 372 -9.95 12.51 -1.34
N LEU A 373 -9.67 12.45 -0.03
CA LEU A 373 -9.25 11.22 0.63
C LEU A 373 -10.39 10.43 1.28
N GLY A 374 -11.13 11.07 2.17
CA GLY A 374 -12.14 10.40 2.98
C GLY A 374 -12.58 11.23 4.18
N MET A 375 -13.30 10.60 5.09
CA MET A 375 -13.78 11.22 6.32
C MET A 375 -13.51 10.33 7.53
N ASP A 376 -13.11 10.94 8.64
CA ASP A 376 -12.92 10.30 9.94
C ASP A 376 -14.11 10.65 10.85
N PHE A 377 -14.84 9.63 11.28
CA PHE A 377 -16.00 9.73 12.15
C PHE A 377 -15.72 9.30 13.59
N THR A 378 -14.48 8.99 13.97
CA THR A 378 -14.16 8.42 15.29
C THR A 378 -14.64 9.30 16.44
N ASN A 379 -14.61 10.62 16.26
CA ASN A 379 -15.09 11.60 17.26
C ASN A 379 -16.44 12.23 16.89
N ALA A 380 -17.13 11.72 15.86
CA ALA A 380 -18.40 12.29 15.42
C ALA A 380 -19.45 12.23 16.54
N GLN A 381 -20.11 13.37 16.76
CA GLN A 381 -21.07 13.58 17.85
C GLN A 381 -20.50 13.23 19.24
N GLY A 382 -19.27 13.67 19.51
CA GLY A 382 -18.61 13.36 20.79
C GLY A 382 -18.29 11.86 20.97
N GLY A 383 -18.15 11.14 19.86
CA GLY A 383 -17.92 9.69 19.82
C GLY A 383 -19.20 8.85 19.79
N SER A 384 -20.39 9.45 19.94
CA SER A 384 -21.65 8.70 19.93
C SER A 384 -22.03 8.18 18.54
N ARG A 385 -21.41 8.70 17.47
CA ARG A 385 -21.54 8.25 16.07
C ARG A 385 -20.19 7.81 15.49
N ASN A 386 -19.45 7.01 16.24
CA ASN A 386 -18.21 6.42 15.73
C ASN A 386 -18.52 5.31 14.69
N ILE A 387 -18.48 5.68 13.42
CA ILE A 387 -18.56 4.74 12.28
C ILE A 387 -17.19 4.48 11.62
N GLY A 388 -16.11 4.87 12.32
CA GLY A 388 -14.73 4.66 11.90
C GLY A 388 -14.23 5.66 10.86
N VAL A 389 -13.16 5.26 10.17
CA VAL A 389 -12.52 6.02 9.10
C VAL A 389 -13.00 5.45 7.77
N LEU A 390 -13.58 6.30 6.93
CA LEU A 390 -14.22 5.89 5.68
C LEU A 390 -13.56 6.57 4.47
N PRO A 391 -12.94 5.81 3.56
CA PRO A 391 -12.33 6.36 2.36
C PRO A 391 -13.40 6.71 1.32
N ILE A 392 -13.10 7.69 0.47
CA ILE A 392 -13.78 7.82 -0.83
C ILE A 392 -13.36 6.64 -1.70
N SER A 393 -14.34 5.78 -2.04
CA SER A 393 -14.13 4.52 -2.75
C SER A 393 -14.23 4.62 -4.27
N GLY A 394 -14.79 5.72 -4.81
CA GLY A 394 -15.27 5.75 -6.18
C GLY A 394 -16.47 4.82 -6.41
N GLY A 395 -16.81 4.61 -7.68
CA GLY A 395 -17.82 3.65 -8.09
C GLY A 395 -17.91 3.47 -9.60
N TYR A 396 -18.52 2.37 -10.03
CA TYR A 396 -18.90 2.14 -11.42
C TYR A 396 -20.18 2.90 -11.73
N VAL A 397 -20.10 3.83 -12.69
CA VAL A 397 -21.20 4.69 -13.11
C VAL A 397 -21.69 4.29 -14.49
N TYR A 398 -23.00 4.10 -14.59
CA TYR A 398 -23.70 3.83 -15.84
C TYR A 398 -24.01 5.13 -16.57
N TYR A 399 -23.60 5.22 -17.84
CA TYR A 399 -23.89 6.36 -18.71
C TYR A 399 -24.97 5.99 -19.74
N PRO A 400 -26.24 6.38 -19.53
CA PRO A 400 -27.27 6.23 -20.54
C PRO A 400 -26.95 7.19 -21.68
N ASN A 401 -26.81 6.66 -22.89
CA ASN A 401 -26.63 7.52 -24.05
C ASN A 401 -27.99 7.98 -24.58
N SER A 402 -28.53 9.06 -24.00
CA SER A 402 -29.83 9.61 -24.37
C SER A 402 -29.80 10.58 -25.56
N ALA A 403 -28.62 11.01 -26.00
CA ALA A 403 -28.47 12.06 -27.04
C ALA A 403 -27.94 11.53 -28.38
N ALA A 404 -27.32 10.35 -28.42
CA ALA A 404 -26.77 9.76 -29.65
C ALA A 404 -26.93 8.23 -29.63
N PRO A 405 -28.05 7.65 -30.09
CA PRO A 405 -28.36 6.21 -29.99
C PRO A 405 -27.29 5.23 -30.52
N THR A 406 -26.33 5.72 -31.31
CA THR A 406 -25.22 4.98 -31.89
C THR A 406 -23.93 4.98 -31.06
N ALA A 407 -23.79 5.83 -30.04
CA ALA A 407 -22.60 5.82 -29.19
C ALA A 407 -22.72 4.73 -28.09
N PRO A 408 -21.59 4.10 -27.69
CA PRO A 408 -21.63 2.93 -26.81
C PRO A 408 -22.29 3.25 -25.46
N VAL A 409 -23.34 2.51 -25.11
CA VAL A 409 -23.81 2.43 -23.72
C VAL A 409 -22.67 1.80 -22.91
N GLY A 410 -22.28 2.42 -21.79
CA GLY A 410 -21.09 2.01 -21.07
C GLY A 410 -21.18 2.22 -19.57
N VAL A 411 -20.34 1.46 -18.87
CA VAL A 411 -20.04 1.64 -17.45
C VAL A 411 -18.56 1.93 -17.33
N THR A 412 -18.20 2.89 -16.48
CA THR A 412 -16.81 3.18 -16.16
C THR A 412 -16.65 3.36 -14.66
N PHE A 413 -15.53 2.94 -14.13
CA PHE A 413 -15.13 3.34 -12.79
C PHE A 413 -14.65 4.80 -12.83
N GLN A 414 -15.05 5.60 -11.85
CA GLN A 414 -14.66 7.01 -11.71
C GLN A 414 -14.92 7.51 -10.29
N ASP A 415 -14.63 8.79 -10.04
CA ASP A 415 -14.91 9.53 -8.81
C ASP A 415 -14.14 9.01 -7.56
N ASN A 416 -13.02 8.31 -7.72
CA ASN A 416 -12.16 7.81 -6.62
C ASN A 416 -11.54 8.91 -5.74
N GLY A 417 -11.52 10.15 -6.24
CA GLY A 417 -11.17 11.36 -5.49
C GLY A 417 -12.35 12.27 -5.14
N ALA A 418 -13.60 11.81 -5.34
CA ALA A 418 -14.79 12.64 -5.16
C ALA A 418 -15.95 11.94 -4.42
N ASN A 419 -16.39 10.77 -4.87
CA ASN A 419 -17.62 10.13 -4.40
C ASN A 419 -17.36 8.72 -3.86
N GLY A 420 -18.02 8.35 -2.77
CA GLY A 420 -17.96 7.00 -2.20
C GLY A 420 -19.35 6.49 -1.82
N GLY A 421 -19.59 5.20 -2.02
CA GLY A 421 -20.86 4.54 -1.72
C GLY A 421 -20.62 3.19 -1.06
N LEU A 422 -21.40 2.90 -0.03
CA LEU A 422 -21.43 1.62 0.67
C LEU A 422 -22.80 0.99 0.55
N TRP A 423 -22.86 -0.13 -0.17
CA TRP A 423 -24.10 -0.87 -0.36
C TRP A 423 -24.69 -1.38 0.96
N SER A 424 -26.02 -1.46 0.98
CA SER A 424 -26.76 -2.33 1.90
C SER A 424 -27.41 -3.51 1.17
N SER A 425 -27.88 -4.49 1.92
CA SER A 425 -28.74 -5.57 1.41
C SER A 425 -30.18 -5.11 1.16
N THR A 426 -30.59 -3.92 1.60
CA THR A 426 -31.99 -3.46 1.49
C THR A 426 -32.26 -2.79 0.16
N PHE A 427 -33.30 -3.26 -0.53
CA PHE A 427 -33.82 -2.66 -1.76
C PHE A 427 -35.06 -1.80 -1.44
N ALA A 428 -35.09 -0.57 -1.93
CA ALA A 428 -36.17 0.40 -1.77
C ALA A 428 -36.88 0.67 -3.10
N TYR A 429 -37.84 1.61 -3.12
CA TYR A 429 -38.67 1.89 -4.30
C TYR A 429 -37.87 2.21 -5.58
N ASP A 430 -36.78 2.97 -5.51
CA ASP A 430 -36.01 3.38 -6.71
C ASP A 430 -34.65 2.68 -6.87
N GLY A 431 -34.33 1.71 -6.00
CA GLY A 431 -33.09 0.95 -6.08
C GLY A 431 -32.59 0.49 -4.71
N ALA A 432 -31.37 -0.03 -4.68
CA ALA A 432 -30.74 -0.46 -3.43
C ALA A 432 -30.34 0.73 -2.57
N ARG A 433 -30.64 0.68 -1.27
CA ARG A 433 -30.23 1.71 -0.31
C ARG A 433 -28.73 1.63 -0.09
N LEU A 434 -28.11 2.80 0.09
CA LEU A 434 -26.69 2.91 0.37
C LEU A 434 -26.41 4.08 1.31
N PHE A 435 -25.32 3.95 2.06
CA PHE A 435 -24.68 5.11 2.67
C PHE A 435 -23.72 5.71 1.64
N SER A 436 -23.77 7.01 1.38
CA SER A 436 -22.87 7.65 0.43
C SER A 436 -22.23 8.91 1.00
N MET A 437 -21.09 9.28 0.44
CA MET A 437 -20.37 10.49 0.79
C MET A 437 -19.76 11.14 -0.44
N ILE A 438 -19.68 12.46 -0.40
CA ILE A 438 -18.95 13.29 -1.34
C ILE A 438 -17.83 13.96 -0.54
N SER A 439 -16.60 13.88 -1.04
CA SER A 439 -15.46 14.66 -0.57
C SER A 439 -14.65 15.12 -1.79
N ASP A 440 -15.23 16.03 -2.55
CA ASP A 440 -14.73 16.48 -3.86
C ASP A 440 -14.09 17.87 -3.74
N PRO A 441 -12.75 17.96 -3.72
CA PRO A 441 -12.05 19.24 -3.57
C PRO A 441 -12.07 20.10 -4.84
N LEU A 442 -12.50 19.55 -5.98
CA LEU A 442 -12.47 20.22 -7.28
C LEU A 442 -13.76 21.01 -7.56
N ARG A 443 -14.85 20.80 -6.80
CA ARG A 443 -16.07 21.61 -6.97
C ARG A 443 -15.92 23.02 -6.43
N THR A 444 -16.59 23.96 -7.08
CA THR A 444 -16.53 25.40 -6.75
C THR A 444 -17.53 25.84 -5.68
N ASN A 445 -18.19 24.90 -4.99
CA ASN A 445 -19.18 25.20 -3.96
C ASN A 445 -18.62 26.01 -2.77
N THR A 446 -17.36 25.74 -2.39
CA THR A 446 -16.63 26.45 -1.33
C THR A 446 -15.14 26.56 -1.73
N ASN A 447 -14.32 27.26 -0.95
CA ASN A 447 -12.87 27.30 -1.17
C ASN A 447 -12.18 25.93 -1.01
N VAL A 448 -12.83 24.97 -0.34
CA VAL A 448 -12.28 23.61 -0.10
C VAL A 448 -12.98 22.50 -0.88
N GLY A 449 -14.06 22.79 -1.61
CA GLY A 449 -14.82 21.79 -2.38
C GLY A 449 -16.26 21.58 -1.91
N LEU A 450 -16.85 20.46 -2.32
CA LEU A 450 -18.14 19.95 -1.84
C LEU A 450 -17.92 18.71 -0.98
N HIS A 451 -18.39 18.77 0.27
CA HIS A 451 -18.25 17.67 1.22
C HIS A 451 -19.57 17.40 1.93
N ALA A 452 -20.17 16.25 1.67
CA ALA A 452 -21.51 15.91 2.13
C ALA A 452 -21.66 14.41 2.43
N ILE A 453 -22.58 14.06 3.31
CA ILE A 453 -22.90 12.69 3.69
C ILE A 453 -24.37 12.45 3.39
N TYR A 454 -24.72 11.36 2.72
CA TYR A 454 -26.10 10.98 2.46
C TYR A 454 -26.39 9.62 3.07
N ILE A 455 -27.53 9.53 3.75
CA ILE A 455 -27.90 8.40 4.60
C ILE A 455 -29.10 7.67 4.01
N ASN A 456 -29.94 8.34 3.21
CA ASN A 456 -31.23 7.83 2.76
C ASN A 456 -31.32 7.66 1.24
N GLN A 457 -30.19 7.72 0.53
CA GLN A 457 -30.13 7.57 -0.92
C GLN A 457 -30.34 6.13 -1.39
N THR A 458 -30.68 6.02 -2.68
CA THR A 458 -30.75 4.77 -3.43
C THR A 458 -29.92 4.88 -4.70
N ASN A 459 -29.26 3.79 -5.07
CA ASN A 459 -28.61 3.65 -6.37
C ASN A 459 -29.24 2.49 -7.14
N PRO A 460 -29.33 2.57 -8.48
CA PRO A 460 -29.81 1.45 -9.28
C PRO A 460 -28.81 0.29 -9.23
N THR A 461 -29.26 -0.95 -9.41
CA THR A 461 -28.39 -2.14 -9.30
C THR A 461 -27.33 -2.25 -10.39
N LYS A 462 -27.46 -1.43 -11.45
CA LYS A 462 -26.47 -1.29 -12.54
C LYS A 462 -25.31 -0.36 -12.21
N ALA A 463 -25.28 0.19 -11.00
CA ALA A 463 -24.12 0.88 -10.44
C ALA A 463 -23.26 -0.13 -9.66
N GLY A 464 -21.97 0.18 -9.50
CA GLY A 464 -21.06 -0.61 -8.67
C GLY A 464 -20.52 0.23 -7.54
N ASN A 465 -20.74 -0.22 -6.30
CA ASN A 465 -20.26 0.46 -5.09
C ASN A 465 -19.54 -0.54 -4.19
N ALA A 466 -18.79 -0.02 -3.22
CA ALA A 466 -18.07 -0.83 -2.26
C ALA A 466 -19.04 -1.47 -1.25
N VAL A 467 -18.55 -2.49 -0.55
CA VAL A 467 -19.25 -3.18 0.54
C VAL A 467 -18.40 -3.10 1.80
N LYS A 468 -18.99 -2.70 2.93
CA LYS A 468 -18.38 -2.86 4.26
C LYS A 468 -19.23 -3.84 5.06
N CYS A 469 -18.65 -5.00 5.37
CA CYS A 469 -19.37 -6.07 6.03
C CYS A 469 -19.55 -5.80 7.54
N MET A 470 -20.62 -6.33 8.11
CA MET A 470 -20.86 -6.42 9.54
C MET A 470 -20.85 -7.87 10.02
N ARG A 471 -20.59 -8.11 11.31
CA ARG A 471 -20.67 -9.44 11.91
C ARG A 471 -22.06 -10.02 11.71
N ASP A 472 -22.14 -11.27 11.27
CA ASP A 472 -23.43 -11.93 11.10
C ASP A 472 -23.97 -12.38 12.47
N PRO A 473 -25.15 -11.89 12.90
CA PRO A 473 -25.73 -12.30 14.17
C PRO A 473 -26.26 -13.74 14.17
N ASN A 474 -26.47 -14.35 13.01
CA ASN A 474 -27.16 -15.63 12.87
C ASN A 474 -26.23 -16.83 12.65
N MET A 475 -24.95 -16.73 13.03
CA MET A 475 -23.94 -17.77 12.78
C MET A 475 -24.31 -19.14 13.35
N ALA A 476 -25.02 -19.20 14.48
CA ALA A 476 -25.49 -20.45 15.07
C ALA A 476 -26.49 -21.22 14.18
N LYS A 477 -27.20 -20.52 13.29
CA LYS A 477 -28.19 -21.09 12.35
C LYS A 477 -27.62 -21.37 10.95
N ILE A 478 -26.55 -20.68 10.58
CA ILE A 478 -25.89 -20.82 9.27
C ILE A 478 -24.84 -21.94 9.32
N GLY A 479 -24.13 -22.03 10.44
CA GLY A 479 -22.93 -22.85 10.58
C GLY A 479 -21.66 -22.03 10.41
N ASN A 480 -20.55 -22.56 10.93
CA ASN A 480 -19.25 -21.92 10.85
C ASN A 480 -18.39 -22.54 9.74
N PHE A 481 -17.82 -21.71 8.88
CA PHE A 481 -16.98 -22.12 7.75
C PHE A 481 -15.60 -21.47 7.84
N PRO A 482 -14.77 -21.85 8.83
CA PRO A 482 -13.46 -21.26 9.01
C PRO A 482 -12.59 -21.48 7.76
N THR A 483 -11.74 -20.50 7.42
CA THR A 483 -10.74 -20.65 6.37
C THR A 483 -9.86 -21.85 6.68
N GLN A 484 -9.76 -22.79 5.74
CA GLN A 484 -8.93 -23.99 5.89
C GLN A 484 -7.54 -23.68 5.36
N TYR A 485 -6.61 -23.36 6.25
CA TYR A 485 -5.21 -23.17 5.87
C TYR A 485 -4.49 -24.52 5.77
N TYR A 486 -3.47 -24.60 4.91
CA TYR A 486 -2.53 -25.72 4.90
C TYR A 486 -1.11 -25.22 5.14
N GLN A 487 -0.33 -26.00 5.87
CA GLN A 487 1.09 -25.74 6.05
C GLN A 487 1.86 -26.08 4.78
N THR A 488 2.86 -25.27 4.46
CA THR A 488 3.82 -25.61 3.42
C THR A 488 5.11 -26.06 4.07
N ASN A 489 5.73 -27.13 3.56
CA ASN A 489 7.05 -27.60 3.99
C ASN A 489 8.19 -26.75 3.40
N ARG A 490 7.84 -25.62 2.76
CA ARG A 490 8.77 -24.74 2.06
C ARG A 490 9.24 -23.66 3.04
N ASP A 491 10.47 -23.78 3.52
CA ASP A 491 11.13 -22.74 4.30
C ASP A 491 11.50 -21.57 3.38
N LYS A 492 10.66 -20.54 3.29
CA LYS A 492 11.07 -19.27 2.70
C LYS A 492 11.96 -18.54 3.72
N PHE A 493 13.22 -18.29 3.39
CA PHE A 493 14.11 -17.52 4.25
C PHE A 493 13.67 -16.06 4.24
N LYS A 494 13.45 -15.46 5.41
CA LYS A 494 12.85 -14.11 5.50
C LYS A 494 13.68 -13.07 6.24
N ASP A 495 14.60 -13.55 7.07
CA ASP A 495 15.33 -12.70 7.99
C ASP A 495 16.21 -11.69 7.23
N GLY A 496 16.06 -10.40 7.56
CA GLY A 496 16.85 -9.32 6.96
C GLY A 496 16.31 -8.74 5.64
N LEU A 497 15.05 -8.98 5.25
CA LEU A 497 14.45 -8.36 4.06
C LEU A 497 14.56 -6.81 4.10
N ASP A 498 14.36 -6.24 5.28
CA ASP A 498 14.30 -4.78 5.51
C ASP A 498 15.68 -4.15 5.79
N ASN A 499 16.75 -4.95 5.81
CA ASN A 499 18.11 -4.43 6.04
C ASN A 499 18.49 -3.38 4.98
N PRO A 500 19.32 -2.37 5.28
CA PRO A 500 19.62 -1.31 4.33
C PRO A 500 20.54 -1.79 3.19
N ASN A 501 20.45 -1.11 2.04
CA ASN A 501 21.37 -1.32 0.90
C ASN A 501 22.61 -0.43 0.96
N SER A 502 22.55 0.64 1.76
CA SER A 502 23.62 1.63 1.87
C SER A 502 23.93 1.96 3.32
N TYR A 503 25.21 2.18 3.61
CA TYR A 503 25.72 2.49 4.94
C TYR A 503 26.52 3.80 4.90
N ILE A 504 26.17 4.73 5.78
CA ILE A 504 26.93 5.96 6.00
C ILE A 504 28.02 5.67 7.02
N VAL A 505 29.27 6.02 6.70
CA VAL A 505 30.43 5.73 7.55
C VAL A 505 31.21 7.02 7.80
N ILE A 506 31.25 7.45 9.07
CA ILE A 506 31.90 8.70 9.47
C ILE A 506 32.73 8.43 10.71
N ASN A 507 34.05 8.66 10.61
CA ASN A 507 35.00 8.44 11.70
C ASN A 507 34.92 7.02 12.32
N GLN A 508 34.45 6.04 11.56
CA GLN A 508 34.39 4.64 11.97
C GLN A 508 35.55 3.88 11.31
N ASN A 509 36.14 2.96 12.07
CA ASN A 509 37.20 2.07 11.59
C ASN A 509 36.68 0.68 11.21
N HIS A 510 35.38 0.43 11.44
CA HIS A 510 34.81 -0.90 11.33
C HIS A 510 33.30 -0.85 11.05
N LEU A 511 32.81 -1.75 10.19
CA LEU A 511 31.39 -1.89 9.85
C LEU A 511 31.04 -3.37 9.63
N GLN A 512 29.89 -3.80 10.16
CA GLN A 512 29.34 -5.13 9.95
C GLN A 512 28.05 -5.08 9.13
N ILE A 513 27.97 -5.92 8.10
CA ILE A 513 26.84 -5.97 7.16
C ILE A 513 26.24 -7.37 7.18
N PRO A 514 24.98 -7.54 7.57
CA PRO A 514 24.30 -8.83 7.50
C PRO A 514 24.10 -9.32 6.06
N VAL A 515 24.48 -10.56 5.77
CA VAL A 515 24.29 -11.16 4.43
C VAL A 515 22.88 -11.70 4.21
N ASN A 516 22.10 -11.88 5.28
CA ASN A 516 20.77 -12.47 5.29
C ASN A 516 19.80 -11.79 4.29
N LYS A 517 19.96 -10.48 4.02
CA LYS A 517 19.18 -9.76 2.99
C LYS A 517 19.25 -10.43 1.62
N ALA A 518 20.43 -10.88 1.18
CA ALA A 518 20.62 -11.51 -0.12
C ALA A 518 19.70 -12.73 -0.29
N PHE A 519 19.64 -13.56 0.76
CA PHE A 519 18.84 -14.77 0.80
C PHE A 519 17.36 -14.47 0.98
N ALA A 520 17.02 -13.47 1.80
CA ALA A 520 15.64 -13.06 2.03
C ALA A 520 14.98 -12.49 0.77
N VAL A 521 15.66 -11.61 0.05
CA VAL A 521 15.17 -11.06 -1.21
C VAL A 521 15.06 -12.16 -2.26
N TYR A 522 16.07 -13.03 -2.38
CA TYR A 522 16.03 -14.11 -3.36
C TYR A 522 14.85 -15.06 -3.11
N SER A 523 14.71 -15.53 -1.87
CA SER A 523 13.68 -16.49 -1.46
C SER A 523 12.25 -15.92 -1.52
N GLN A 524 12.08 -14.63 -1.21
CA GLN A 524 10.74 -14.02 -1.13
C GLN A 524 10.30 -13.36 -2.43
N LEU A 525 11.21 -12.76 -3.20
CA LEU A 525 10.87 -11.92 -4.35
C LEU A 525 11.41 -12.46 -5.69
N LEU A 526 12.52 -13.20 -5.69
CA LEU A 526 13.24 -13.53 -6.93
C LEU A 526 13.20 -15.01 -7.35
N SER A 527 12.65 -15.92 -6.54
CA SER A 527 12.57 -17.33 -6.92
C SER A 527 11.17 -17.91 -6.77
N ASN A 528 10.88 -18.94 -7.58
CA ASN A 528 9.71 -19.80 -7.38
C ASN A 528 10.19 -21.00 -6.57
N GLN A 529 10.68 -20.77 -5.36
CA GLN A 529 11.06 -21.83 -4.40
C GLN A 529 12.46 -22.43 -4.61
N GLU A 530 13.37 -21.70 -5.26
CA GLU A 530 14.80 -22.05 -5.31
C GLU A 530 15.57 -21.29 -4.24
N GLU A 531 16.51 -21.96 -3.57
CA GLU A 531 17.50 -21.33 -2.71
C GLU A 531 18.81 -21.15 -3.48
N ILE A 532 19.49 -20.03 -3.26
CA ILE A 532 20.87 -19.84 -3.70
C ILE A 532 21.84 -20.47 -2.70
N ALA A 533 22.93 -21.04 -3.22
CA ALA A 533 23.95 -21.69 -2.40
C ALA A 533 24.56 -20.71 -1.37
N SER A 534 24.84 -21.23 -0.18
CA SER A 534 25.36 -20.44 0.94
C SER A 534 26.54 -21.07 1.68
N ASP A 535 27.07 -22.18 1.17
CA ASP A 535 28.06 -22.98 1.90
C ASP A 535 29.39 -22.25 2.12
N ASN A 536 29.85 -21.51 1.12
CA ASN A 536 31.18 -20.89 1.06
C ASN A 536 31.08 -19.42 0.67
N LEU A 537 30.51 -18.62 1.56
CA LEU A 537 30.33 -17.19 1.35
C LEU A 537 31.66 -16.42 1.37
N MET A 538 31.82 -15.54 0.38
CA MET A 538 32.98 -14.68 0.20
C MET A 538 32.52 -13.26 -0.18
N ALA A 539 33.28 -12.25 0.21
CA ALA A 539 32.99 -10.86 -0.14
C ALA A 539 34.22 -10.14 -0.67
N LYS A 540 34.01 -9.15 -1.55
CA LYS A 540 35.06 -8.28 -2.07
C LYS A 540 34.58 -6.85 -2.25
N VAL A 541 35.54 -5.92 -2.28
CA VAL A 541 35.33 -4.59 -2.87
C VAL A 541 35.13 -4.80 -4.37
N LEU A 542 33.90 -4.61 -4.85
CA LEU A 542 33.60 -4.69 -6.27
C LEU A 542 34.21 -3.51 -7.01
N TRP A 543 33.98 -2.30 -6.49
CA TRP A 543 34.63 -1.08 -6.94
C TRP A 543 34.66 -0.03 -5.83
N THR A 544 35.58 0.93 -5.91
CA THR A 544 35.71 2.08 -5.01
C THR A 544 36.23 3.32 -5.74
N THR A 545 35.82 4.51 -5.30
CA THR A 545 36.45 5.79 -5.74
C THR A 545 37.79 6.01 -5.07
N ASN A 546 38.04 5.38 -3.92
CA ASN A 546 39.28 5.52 -3.16
C ASN A 546 39.78 4.14 -2.70
N SER A 547 40.94 3.71 -3.21
CA SER A 547 41.52 2.40 -2.88
C SER A 547 42.01 2.27 -1.44
N ASN A 548 42.14 3.39 -0.72
CA ASN A 548 42.59 3.40 0.68
C ASN A 548 41.43 3.36 1.68
N LEU A 549 40.19 3.50 1.23
CA LEU A 549 39.01 3.57 2.10
C LEU A 549 38.74 2.25 2.82
N ILE A 550 38.69 1.14 2.07
CA ILE A 550 38.45 -0.21 2.62
C ILE A 550 39.77 -0.96 2.66
N THR A 551 40.27 -1.25 3.86
CA THR A 551 41.58 -1.88 4.05
C THR A 551 41.48 -3.40 4.17
N ALA A 552 40.34 -3.93 4.62
CA ALA A 552 40.07 -5.37 4.65
C ALA A 552 38.57 -5.68 4.53
N VAL A 553 38.29 -6.87 3.98
CA VAL A 553 36.95 -7.46 3.87
C VAL A 553 37.03 -8.91 4.33
N LYS A 554 36.17 -9.31 5.26
CA LYS A 554 36.09 -10.69 5.79
C LYS A 554 34.63 -11.12 5.89
N VAL A 555 34.35 -12.41 5.72
CA VAL A 555 33.03 -12.98 6.01
C VAL A 555 33.13 -13.78 7.32
N ILE A 556 32.32 -13.42 8.30
CA ILE A 556 32.26 -14.04 9.63
C ILE A 556 31.01 -14.92 9.70
N PRO A 557 31.16 -16.25 9.80
CA PRO A 557 30.02 -17.16 9.94
C PRO A 557 29.32 -17.00 11.29
N MET A 558 28.00 -16.87 11.29
CA MET A 558 27.19 -16.78 12.51
C MET A 558 26.42 -18.09 12.71
N GLY A 559 26.95 -18.96 13.57
CA GLY A 559 26.33 -20.26 13.83
C GLY A 559 26.45 -21.24 12.65
N LYS A 560 25.49 -22.17 12.55
CA LYS A 560 25.49 -23.21 11.51
C LYS A 560 24.87 -22.76 10.18
N ASP A 561 23.89 -21.86 10.24
CA ASP A 561 23.24 -21.32 9.04
C ASP A 561 24.09 -20.18 8.47
N ARG A 562 24.74 -20.43 7.33
CA ARG A 562 25.63 -19.47 6.69
C ARG A 562 24.90 -18.24 6.17
N ARG A 563 23.58 -18.30 5.97
CA ARG A 563 22.76 -17.16 5.54
C ARG A 563 22.72 -16.05 6.60
N LEU A 564 23.04 -16.35 7.86
CA LEU A 564 23.11 -15.38 8.95
C LEU A 564 24.49 -14.74 9.13
N SER A 565 25.46 -15.04 8.26
CA SER A 565 26.82 -14.51 8.36
C SER A 565 26.88 -12.97 8.27
N LEU A 566 27.98 -12.40 8.73
CA LEU A 566 28.27 -10.97 8.60
C LEU A 566 29.44 -10.75 7.64
N ILE A 567 29.37 -9.72 6.82
CA ILE A 567 30.55 -9.14 6.19
C ILE A 567 31.14 -8.13 7.18
N ASP A 568 32.41 -8.27 7.46
CA ASP A 568 33.19 -7.47 8.39
C ASP A 568 34.18 -6.62 7.58
N LEU A 569 34.03 -5.30 7.66
CA LEU A 569 34.84 -4.33 6.92
C LEU A 569 35.77 -3.59 7.87
N GLU A 570 37.05 -3.52 7.53
CA GLU A 570 38.00 -2.57 8.13
C GLU A 570 38.05 -1.32 7.25
N ILE A 571 37.85 -0.16 7.86
CA ILE A 571 37.68 1.12 7.17
C ILE A 571 38.76 2.09 7.67
N ASN A 572 39.36 2.86 6.78
CA ASN A 572 40.24 3.94 7.17
C ASN A 572 39.42 5.22 7.43
N PRO A 573 39.26 5.68 8.69
CA PRO A 573 38.41 6.84 9.00
C PRO A 573 38.94 8.17 8.44
N ALA A 574 40.23 8.23 8.08
CA ALA A 574 40.83 9.41 7.46
C ALA A 574 40.48 9.55 5.98
N GLU A 575 40.04 8.46 5.35
CA GLU A 575 39.74 8.42 3.92
C GLU A 575 38.25 8.71 3.69
N LYS A 576 37.95 9.18 2.48
CA LYS A 576 36.61 9.54 2.02
C LYS A 576 36.33 8.93 0.66
N GLY A 577 35.06 8.81 0.31
CA GLY A 577 34.63 8.29 -0.96
C GLY A 577 33.55 7.22 -0.86
N ASN A 578 33.45 6.41 -1.91
CA ASN A 578 32.41 5.43 -2.10
C ASN A 578 33.01 4.08 -2.42
N ALA A 579 32.45 3.01 -1.84
CA ALA A 579 32.79 1.65 -2.20
C ALA A 579 31.53 0.80 -2.36
N VAL A 580 31.55 -0.19 -3.23
CA VAL A 580 30.52 -1.23 -3.33
C VAL A 580 31.12 -2.56 -2.93
N ILE A 581 30.51 -3.21 -1.94
CA ILE A 581 30.89 -4.55 -1.49
C ILE A 581 29.93 -5.56 -2.10
N SER A 582 30.44 -6.66 -2.64
CA SER A 582 29.64 -7.73 -3.26
C SER A 582 29.85 -9.06 -2.55
N LEU A 583 28.77 -9.81 -2.36
CA LEU A 583 28.75 -11.16 -1.80
C LEU A 583 28.72 -12.20 -2.92
N HIS A 584 29.47 -13.28 -2.74
CA HIS A 584 29.65 -14.38 -3.69
C HIS A 584 29.64 -15.72 -2.95
N ASN A 585 29.45 -16.81 -3.68
CA ASN A 585 29.60 -18.18 -3.17
C ASN A 585 30.66 -18.93 -3.98
N ASP A 586 31.54 -19.67 -3.30
CA ASP A 586 32.64 -20.50 -3.82
C ASP A 586 33.78 -19.79 -4.56
N ASP A 587 33.48 -18.75 -5.36
CA ASP A 587 34.44 -18.03 -6.19
C ASP A 587 34.16 -16.52 -6.19
N LEU A 588 35.18 -15.69 -5.90
CA LEU A 588 35.09 -14.22 -6.02
C LEU A 588 34.86 -13.72 -7.45
N GLY A 589 35.05 -14.57 -8.47
CA GLY A 589 34.69 -14.30 -9.86
C GLY A 589 33.25 -14.69 -10.22
N ALA A 590 32.50 -15.31 -9.31
CA ALA A 590 31.11 -15.67 -9.54
C ALA A 590 30.21 -14.43 -9.68
N PRO A 591 28.98 -14.58 -10.19
CA PRO A 591 27.96 -13.54 -10.11
C PRO A 591 27.69 -13.15 -8.65
N ALA A 592 27.46 -11.85 -8.41
CA ALA A 592 27.16 -11.36 -7.07
C ALA A 592 25.78 -11.85 -6.61
N LEU A 593 25.69 -12.39 -5.40
CA LEU A 593 24.41 -12.74 -4.76
C LEU A 593 23.66 -11.48 -4.31
N TRP A 594 24.41 -10.47 -3.86
CA TRP A 594 23.93 -9.14 -3.49
C TRP A 594 25.11 -8.19 -3.35
N SER A 595 24.81 -6.89 -3.22
CA SER A 595 25.80 -5.84 -3.04
C SER A 595 25.27 -4.70 -2.18
N TRP A 596 26.19 -4.02 -1.49
CA TRP A 596 25.92 -2.89 -0.60
C TRP A 596 26.83 -1.71 -0.93
N HIS A 597 26.30 -0.51 -0.80
CA HIS A 597 27.04 0.75 -0.97
C HIS A 597 27.54 1.26 0.38
N ILE A 598 28.83 1.55 0.45
CA ILE A 598 29.50 2.16 1.59
C ILE A 598 29.82 3.59 1.20
N TRP A 599 29.24 4.54 1.94
CA TRP A 599 29.36 5.96 1.69
C TRP A 599 30.10 6.63 2.84
N ALA A 600 31.30 7.15 2.56
CA ALA A 600 32.14 7.85 3.52
C ALA A 600 32.26 9.35 3.16
N PRO A 601 31.25 10.17 3.53
CA PRO A 601 31.27 11.61 3.29
C PRO A 601 32.18 12.36 4.27
N GLU A 602 32.48 13.63 3.96
CA GLU A 602 33.27 14.54 4.82
C GLU A 602 32.60 14.78 6.18
N ASP A 603 31.28 14.83 6.20
CA ASP A 603 30.42 15.13 7.33
C ASP A 603 29.07 14.40 7.20
N ASP A 604 28.27 14.39 8.27
CA ASP A 604 27.05 13.59 8.35
C ASP A 604 25.89 14.17 7.53
N PRO A 605 25.47 13.52 6.44
CA PRO A 605 24.41 14.02 5.57
C PRO A 605 23.02 14.01 6.25
N THR A 606 22.91 13.34 7.40
CA THR A 606 21.69 13.27 8.21
C THR A 606 21.64 14.33 9.31
N ALA A 607 22.78 14.92 9.68
CA ALA A 607 22.85 15.91 10.75
C ALA A 607 22.35 17.30 10.33
N ASN A 608 22.47 17.64 9.04
CA ASN A 608 22.05 18.92 8.47
C ASN A 608 20.84 18.76 7.55
N SER A 609 19.91 17.86 7.91
CA SER A 609 18.75 17.56 7.08
C SER A 609 17.89 18.80 6.81
N ILE A 610 17.24 18.81 5.65
CA ILE A 610 16.47 19.95 5.15
C ILE A 610 15.01 19.58 5.12
N THR A 611 14.20 20.24 5.93
CA THR A 611 12.74 20.03 5.94
C THR A 611 12.03 21.06 5.08
N TYR A 612 11.21 20.59 4.15
CA TYR A 612 10.37 21.41 3.29
C TYR A 612 8.90 20.96 3.37
N THR A 613 7.97 21.90 3.25
CA THR A 613 6.53 21.63 3.13
C THR A 613 5.99 22.33 1.90
N THR A 614 5.40 21.57 0.97
CA THR A 614 5.12 22.03 -0.39
C THR A 614 4.17 23.22 -0.49
N GLU A 615 3.24 23.35 0.45
CA GLU A 615 2.32 24.49 0.54
C GLU A 615 1.70 24.62 1.94
N ALA A 616 1.17 25.80 2.24
CA ALA A 616 0.40 26.01 3.46
C ALA A 616 -1.07 25.56 3.29
N PRO A 617 -1.69 24.96 4.32
CA PRO A 617 -3.13 24.75 4.32
C PRO A 617 -3.91 26.06 4.20
N ILE A 618 -5.03 26.01 3.49
CA ILE A 618 -6.05 27.05 3.48
C ILE A 618 -6.67 27.14 4.88
N PRO A 619 -6.84 28.35 5.46
CA PRO A 619 -7.54 28.51 6.72
C PRO A 619 -8.97 27.96 6.65
N THR A 620 -9.27 27.03 7.56
CA THR A 620 -10.62 26.49 7.80
C THR A 620 -10.92 26.59 9.29
N ALA A 621 -12.13 27.01 9.63
CA ALA A 621 -12.55 27.15 11.04
C ALA A 621 -13.07 25.83 11.63
N TYR A 622 -13.57 24.91 10.79
CA TYR A 622 -14.25 23.70 11.24
C TYR A 622 -13.97 22.51 10.32
N ASN A 623 -14.00 21.28 10.86
CA ASN A 623 -14.05 19.96 10.21
C ASN A 623 -12.97 19.58 9.18
N PHE A 624 -12.33 20.50 8.48
CA PHE A 624 -11.37 20.21 7.39
C PHE A 624 -9.95 20.07 7.92
N VAL A 625 -9.26 19.02 7.50
CA VAL A 625 -7.86 18.76 7.87
C VAL A 625 -6.97 19.06 6.66
N ASN A 626 -6.05 20.02 6.84
CA ASN A 626 -4.99 20.35 5.90
C ASN A 626 -5.45 20.52 4.43
N ALA A 627 -6.60 21.17 4.22
CA ALA A 627 -7.06 21.52 2.86
C ALA A 627 -6.11 22.52 2.20
N THR A 628 -5.86 22.40 0.91
CA THR A 628 -4.81 23.16 0.20
C THR A 628 -5.31 23.82 -1.08
N ASN A 629 -4.49 24.69 -1.69
CA ASN A 629 -4.82 25.33 -2.97
C ASN A 629 -4.62 24.37 -4.15
N SER A 630 -3.63 23.48 -4.06
CA SER A 630 -3.43 22.42 -5.06
C SER A 630 -4.54 21.37 -5.10
N LYS A 631 -5.40 21.34 -4.06
CA LYS A 631 -6.45 20.33 -3.86
C LYS A 631 -5.93 18.94 -3.48
N LEU A 632 -4.61 18.82 -3.25
CA LEU A 632 -3.95 17.63 -2.76
C LEU A 632 -3.34 17.89 -1.36
N PRO A 633 -3.18 16.86 -0.51
CA PRO A 633 -2.53 17.03 0.79
C PRO A 633 -1.15 17.65 0.66
N ALA A 634 -0.84 18.64 1.51
CA ALA A 634 0.50 19.20 1.59
C ALA A 634 1.50 18.11 1.98
N ILE A 635 2.66 18.11 1.33
CA ILE A 635 3.71 17.13 1.58
C ILE A 635 4.77 17.82 2.43
N LYS A 636 5.04 17.27 3.61
CA LYS A 636 6.23 17.59 4.38
C LYS A 636 7.29 16.53 4.09
N THR A 637 8.52 16.94 3.81
CA THR A 637 9.62 16.02 3.53
C THR A 637 10.91 16.56 4.14
N GLU A 638 11.59 15.70 4.88
CA GLU A 638 12.94 15.92 5.38
C GLU A 638 13.94 15.22 4.44
N PHE A 639 14.82 15.98 3.80
CA PHE A 639 15.83 15.49 2.87
C PHE A 639 17.21 15.45 3.51
N MET A 640 18.05 14.53 3.07
CA MET A 640 19.50 14.64 3.29
C MET A 640 20.04 15.90 2.61
N ASP A 641 21.11 16.46 3.18
CA ASP A 641 21.71 17.72 2.72
C ASP A 641 22.40 17.63 1.34
N ARG A 642 22.73 16.41 0.88
CA ARG A 642 23.39 16.12 -0.41
C ARG A 642 22.82 14.88 -1.10
N ASN A 643 23.18 14.69 -2.39
CA ASN A 643 22.82 13.51 -3.16
C ASN A 643 23.55 12.27 -2.60
N LEU A 644 22.91 11.10 -2.68
CA LEU A 644 23.49 9.84 -2.23
C LEU A 644 24.81 9.55 -2.97
N GLY A 645 25.87 9.35 -2.18
CA GLY A 645 27.23 9.12 -2.68
C GLY A 645 28.08 10.39 -2.88
N ALA A 646 27.55 11.59 -2.65
CA ALA A 646 28.36 12.82 -2.68
C ALA A 646 29.29 12.90 -1.45
N GLU A 647 30.55 13.26 -1.65
CA GLU A 647 31.51 13.37 -0.54
C GLU A 647 31.30 14.67 0.26
N SER A 648 30.92 15.76 -0.41
CA SER A 648 30.68 17.09 0.19
C SER A 648 29.28 17.62 -0.12
N SER A 649 28.72 18.50 0.72
CA SER A 649 27.51 19.29 0.40
C SER A 649 27.82 20.60 -0.32
N VAL A 650 29.10 20.99 -0.39
CA VAL A 650 29.57 22.25 -0.97
C VAL A 650 29.76 22.08 -2.47
N LEU A 651 28.96 22.78 -3.28
CA LEU A 651 28.99 22.65 -4.75
C LEU A 651 30.37 22.95 -5.36
N GLU A 652 31.06 23.94 -4.83
CA GLU A 652 32.34 24.45 -5.32
C GLU A 652 33.53 23.54 -4.97
N SER A 653 33.32 22.51 -4.13
CA SER A 653 34.38 21.57 -3.71
C SER A 653 34.86 20.66 -4.83
N GLY A 654 34.06 20.46 -5.90
CA GLY A 654 34.27 19.40 -6.89
C GLY A 654 33.97 17.99 -6.37
N LEU A 655 33.41 17.90 -5.15
CA LEU A 655 33.06 16.68 -4.41
C LEU A 655 31.55 16.54 -4.12
N ALA A 656 30.74 17.47 -4.65
CA ALA A 656 29.29 17.50 -4.42
C ALA A 656 28.48 16.55 -5.30
N ASN A 657 29.08 15.99 -6.35
CA ASN A 657 28.38 15.11 -7.27
C ASN A 657 28.01 13.79 -6.60
N GLY A 658 26.75 13.38 -6.73
CA GLY A 658 26.28 12.07 -6.25
C GLY A 658 26.66 10.92 -7.19
N LEU A 659 26.24 9.70 -6.85
CA LEU A 659 26.29 8.55 -7.76
C LEU A 659 25.00 8.50 -8.60
N HIS A 660 25.07 7.85 -9.76
CA HIS A 660 23.88 7.61 -10.58
C HIS A 660 23.21 6.30 -10.17
N TYR A 661 21.88 6.29 -10.22
CA TYR A 661 21.05 5.12 -10.05
C TYR A 661 20.09 5.02 -11.23
N GLN A 662 19.79 3.80 -11.66
CA GLN A 662 18.67 3.57 -12.57
C GLN A 662 17.40 3.37 -11.75
N TRP A 663 16.26 3.81 -12.28
CA TRP A 663 15.03 3.77 -11.51
C TRP A 663 14.70 2.35 -11.07
N GLY A 664 14.41 2.17 -9.78
CA GLY A 664 14.14 0.86 -9.20
C GLY A 664 15.34 -0.05 -8.94
N ARG A 665 16.59 0.44 -9.08
CA ARG A 665 17.82 -0.29 -8.68
C ARG A 665 18.41 0.24 -7.39
N LYS A 666 18.98 -0.67 -6.59
CA LYS A 666 19.76 -0.32 -5.39
C LYS A 666 21.22 0.02 -5.68
N ASP A 667 21.73 -0.44 -6.82
CA ASP A 667 23.17 -0.45 -7.08
C ASP A 667 23.66 0.88 -7.66
N PRO A 668 24.64 1.53 -7.02
CA PRO A 668 25.18 2.78 -7.54
C PRO A 668 26.04 2.57 -8.78
N ILE A 669 25.97 3.54 -9.68
CA ILE A 669 26.71 3.62 -10.93
C ILE A 669 27.64 4.84 -10.87
N PRO A 670 28.95 4.67 -11.13
CA PRO A 670 29.89 5.78 -11.19
C PRO A 670 29.56 6.71 -12.38
N ASN A 671 29.56 8.02 -12.13
CA ASN A 671 29.34 9.04 -13.16
C ASN A 671 30.64 9.64 -13.71
N PHE A 672 31.78 9.45 -13.03
CA PHE A 672 33.10 9.95 -13.39
C PHE A 672 33.19 11.48 -13.49
N LEU A 673 32.38 12.20 -12.74
CA LEU A 673 32.33 13.67 -12.76
C LEU A 673 33.08 14.31 -11.58
N THR A 674 33.08 13.64 -10.43
CA THR A 674 33.73 14.08 -9.19
C THR A 674 35.25 13.99 -9.29
N ALA A 675 35.99 14.87 -8.60
CA ALA A 675 37.47 14.87 -8.62
C ALA A 675 38.07 13.51 -8.20
N ASN A 676 37.50 12.88 -7.17
CA ASN A 676 37.93 11.57 -6.68
C ASN A 676 37.34 10.38 -7.47
N SER A 677 36.51 10.63 -8.49
CA SER A 677 35.82 9.59 -9.27
C SER A 677 36.19 9.56 -10.75
N GLN A 678 37.14 10.40 -11.18
CA GLN A 678 37.64 10.41 -12.57
C GLN A 678 38.19 9.04 -13.01
N LEU A 679 38.66 8.27 -12.02
CA LEU A 679 39.00 6.87 -12.11
C LEU A 679 38.33 6.14 -10.94
N ILE A 680 37.96 4.88 -11.14
CA ILE A 680 37.53 4.00 -10.05
C ILE A 680 38.47 2.80 -9.98
N HIS A 681 38.56 2.18 -8.81
CA HIS A 681 39.37 1.00 -8.58
C HIS A 681 38.48 -0.21 -8.36
N SER A 682 38.71 -1.29 -9.10
CA SER A 682 37.99 -2.56 -8.95
C SER A 682 38.96 -3.68 -8.61
N THR A 683 38.46 -4.69 -7.92
CA THR A 683 39.24 -5.88 -7.62
C THR A 683 38.98 -6.95 -8.69
N SER A 684 39.95 -7.14 -9.60
CA SER A 684 39.94 -8.18 -10.64
C SER A 684 40.48 -9.52 -10.12
N GLY A 685 39.88 -10.63 -10.58
CA GLY A 685 40.32 -12.00 -10.32
C GLY A 685 39.36 -12.84 -9.46
N GLY A 686 39.20 -14.11 -9.85
CA GLY A 686 38.49 -15.15 -9.10
C GLY A 686 39.47 -16.06 -8.39
N GLY A 687 39.13 -16.46 -7.16
CA GLY A 687 39.95 -17.32 -6.32
C GLY A 687 39.04 -18.30 -5.62
N ARG A 688 39.11 -19.57 -6.03
CA ARG A 688 38.36 -20.67 -5.40
C ARG A 688 38.91 -20.96 -4.00
N VAL A 689 38.03 -21.37 -3.10
CA VAL A 689 38.44 -22.07 -1.87
C VAL A 689 39.08 -23.42 -2.27
N PRO A 690 40.33 -23.73 -1.86
CA PRO A 690 40.87 -25.07 -2.05
C PRO A 690 40.01 -26.06 -1.24
N VAL A 691 39.46 -27.06 -1.92
CA VAL A 691 38.87 -28.23 -1.25
C VAL A 691 39.90 -28.79 -0.28
N GLN A 692 39.49 -29.08 0.97
CA GLN A 692 40.34 -29.64 2.01
C GLN A 692 41.22 -30.77 1.41
N ASN A 693 42.55 -30.62 1.55
CA ASN A 693 43.66 -31.49 1.11
C ASN A 693 44.51 -31.07 -0.12
N SER A 694 44.60 -29.78 -0.46
CA SER A 694 45.75 -29.30 -1.26
C SER A 694 46.24 -27.89 -0.85
N PRO A 695 47.57 -27.68 -0.72
CA PRO A 695 48.15 -26.40 -0.32
C PRO A 695 48.25 -25.46 -1.53
N VAL A 696 47.13 -25.06 -2.11
CA VAL A 696 47.10 -24.01 -3.14
C VAL A 696 46.56 -22.74 -2.49
N LYS A 697 47.41 -21.74 -2.25
CA LYS A 697 46.95 -20.41 -1.85
C LYS A 697 46.03 -19.86 -2.97
N PRO A 698 44.81 -19.39 -2.67
CA PRO A 698 43.98 -18.74 -3.69
C PRO A 698 44.75 -17.56 -4.31
N PRO A 699 44.62 -17.32 -5.63
CA PRO A 699 45.27 -16.18 -6.27
C PRO A 699 44.83 -14.87 -5.59
N ARG A 700 45.81 -13.99 -5.34
CA ARG A 700 45.52 -12.68 -4.74
C ARG A 700 44.70 -11.85 -5.74
N PRO A 701 43.60 -11.22 -5.30
CA PRO A 701 42.88 -10.28 -6.13
C PRO A 701 43.79 -9.13 -6.59
N LYS A 702 43.71 -8.73 -7.87
CA LYS A 702 44.49 -7.61 -8.44
C LYS A 702 43.63 -6.37 -8.55
N ASN A 703 44.07 -5.25 -7.98
CA ASN A 703 43.41 -3.97 -8.18
C ASN A 703 43.64 -3.49 -9.62
N ILE A 704 42.55 -3.19 -10.32
CA ILE A 704 42.54 -2.55 -11.63
C ILE A 704 41.93 -1.16 -11.49
N THR A 705 42.41 -0.23 -12.29
CA THR A 705 41.84 1.11 -12.40
C THR A 705 41.01 1.18 -13.67
N ILE A 706 39.82 1.76 -13.59
CA ILE A 706 38.85 1.83 -14.68
C ILE A 706 38.54 3.31 -14.93
N SER A 707 38.76 3.74 -16.16
CA SER A 707 38.39 5.06 -16.67
C SER A 707 36.95 5.09 -17.17
N ALA A 708 36.39 6.30 -17.34
CA ALA A 708 35.06 6.48 -17.93
C ALA A 708 34.90 5.81 -19.31
N LYS A 709 35.96 5.78 -20.12
CA LYS A 709 35.98 5.16 -21.45
C LYS A 709 35.91 3.63 -21.38
N GLU A 710 36.70 3.03 -20.49
CA GLU A 710 36.67 1.58 -20.25
C GLU A 710 35.33 1.17 -19.64
N TYR A 711 34.82 1.95 -18.67
CA TYR A 711 33.48 1.75 -18.11
C TYR A 711 32.42 1.69 -19.21
N GLY A 712 32.40 2.70 -20.08
CA GLY A 712 31.45 2.77 -21.19
C GLY A 712 31.56 1.62 -22.17
N THR A 713 32.70 0.91 -22.25
CA THR A 713 32.91 -0.20 -23.18
C THR A 713 32.57 -1.55 -22.54
N ASP A 714 33.05 -1.78 -21.31
CA ASP A 714 33.09 -3.10 -20.70
C ASP A 714 32.00 -3.32 -19.63
N TYR A 715 31.35 -2.24 -19.17
CA TYR A 715 30.42 -2.24 -18.04
C TYR A 715 29.06 -1.63 -18.39
N THR A 716 28.64 -1.77 -19.64
CA THR A 716 27.31 -1.36 -20.11
C THR A 716 26.73 -2.45 -20.98
N ASP A 717 25.48 -2.85 -20.77
CA ASP A 717 24.84 -3.90 -21.57
C ASP A 717 23.50 -3.45 -22.13
N SER A 718 23.26 -3.80 -23.40
CA SER A 718 21.97 -3.61 -24.05
C SER A 718 20.98 -4.70 -23.63
N TYR A 719 19.69 -4.35 -23.53
CA TYR A 719 18.60 -5.26 -23.18
C TYR A 719 18.46 -6.43 -24.17
N GLU A 720 18.86 -6.24 -25.43
CA GLU A 720 18.92 -7.32 -26.41
C GLU A 720 19.81 -8.48 -25.94
N ASN A 721 20.91 -8.15 -25.23
CA ASN A 721 21.92 -9.10 -24.77
C ASN A 721 21.52 -9.80 -23.47
N TYR A 722 21.00 -9.07 -22.47
CA TYR A 722 20.68 -9.64 -21.16
C TYR A 722 19.20 -9.95 -20.93
N GLY A 723 18.30 -9.29 -21.66
CA GLY A 723 16.86 -9.35 -21.43
C GLY A 723 16.32 -10.76 -21.62
N SER A 724 15.61 -11.25 -20.61
CA SER A 724 14.99 -12.57 -20.59
C SER A 724 14.11 -12.81 -21.81
N LYS A 725 14.15 -14.04 -22.33
CA LYS A 725 13.32 -14.50 -23.45
C LYS A 725 12.09 -15.28 -22.97
N SER A 726 11.79 -15.26 -21.67
CA SER A 726 10.61 -15.93 -21.13
C SER A 726 9.33 -15.31 -21.69
N ALA A 727 8.37 -16.16 -22.09
CA ALA A 727 7.02 -15.72 -22.45
C ALA A 727 6.17 -15.38 -21.21
N ASN A 728 6.59 -15.78 -20.00
CA ASN A 728 5.93 -15.41 -18.76
C ASN A 728 6.48 -14.06 -18.29
N LYS A 729 5.65 -13.03 -18.34
CA LYS A 729 5.96 -11.63 -17.98
C LYS A 729 6.61 -11.50 -16.60
N ASN A 730 6.05 -12.12 -15.57
CA ASN A 730 6.57 -12.05 -14.20
C ASN A 730 7.95 -12.72 -14.08
N LYS A 731 8.12 -13.89 -14.71
CA LYS A 731 9.41 -14.57 -14.76
C LYS A 731 10.46 -13.73 -15.50
N LYS A 732 10.07 -13.08 -16.60
CA LYS A 732 10.93 -12.19 -17.39
C LYS A 732 11.46 -11.02 -16.57
N ILE A 733 10.57 -10.28 -15.90
CA ILE A 733 10.91 -9.17 -15.00
C ILE A 733 11.89 -9.64 -13.92
N ARG A 734 11.58 -10.78 -13.29
CA ARG A 734 12.38 -11.33 -12.20
C ARG A 734 13.79 -11.73 -12.64
N GLU A 735 13.92 -12.40 -13.78
CA GLU A 735 15.20 -12.77 -14.38
C GLU A 735 16.05 -11.53 -14.71
N ASN A 736 15.42 -10.46 -15.21
CA ASN A 736 16.10 -9.19 -15.47
C ASN A 736 16.57 -8.50 -14.17
N ILE A 737 15.77 -8.54 -13.10
CA ILE A 737 16.20 -8.05 -11.77
C ILE A 737 17.38 -8.88 -11.23
N ILE A 738 17.31 -10.21 -11.32
CA ILE A 738 18.42 -11.11 -10.95
C ILE A 738 19.68 -10.77 -11.73
N TYR A 739 19.56 -10.51 -13.03
CA TYR A 739 20.70 -10.09 -13.86
C TYR A 739 21.37 -8.82 -13.32
N SER A 740 20.56 -7.83 -12.93
CA SER A 740 21.06 -6.57 -12.36
C SER A 740 21.78 -6.75 -11.02
N ILE A 741 21.31 -7.68 -10.18
CA ILE A 741 21.92 -8.02 -8.88
C ILE A 741 23.24 -8.76 -9.09
N ASN A 742 23.27 -9.69 -10.04
CA ASN A 742 24.46 -10.44 -10.44
C ASN A 742 25.55 -9.54 -11.02
N ASN A 743 25.17 -8.38 -11.59
CA ASN A 743 26.03 -7.44 -12.30
C ASN A 743 25.85 -5.99 -11.80
N PRO A 744 26.10 -5.70 -10.51
CA PRO A 744 25.60 -4.48 -9.88
C PRO A 744 26.27 -3.20 -10.43
N MET A 745 27.51 -3.28 -10.92
CA MET A 745 28.23 -2.15 -11.51
C MET A 745 27.80 -1.82 -12.95
N ARG A 746 27.07 -2.71 -13.63
CA ARG A 746 26.75 -2.54 -15.05
C ARG A 746 25.59 -1.57 -15.27
N PHE A 747 25.72 -0.69 -16.25
CA PHE A 747 24.62 0.15 -16.72
C PHE A 747 23.81 -0.60 -17.78
N LEU A 748 22.52 -0.81 -17.50
CA LEU A 748 21.64 -1.65 -18.31
C LEU A 748 20.71 -0.78 -19.16
N TYR A 749 20.74 -0.90 -20.49
CA TYR A 749 20.01 0.05 -21.33
C TYR A 749 19.32 -0.59 -22.52
N GLN A 750 18.34 0.10 -23.06
CA GLN A 750 17.79 -0.14 -24.39
C GLN A 750 18.29 0.95 -25.33
N ASN A 751 18.46 0.59 -26.61
CA ASN A 751 18.65 1.58 -27.66
C ASN A 751 17.28 2.24 -27.91
N SER A 752 17.09 3.47 -27.42
CA SER A 752 15.95 4.30 -27.79
C SER A 752 16.46 5.58 -28.45
N THR A 753 15.63 6.18 -29.29
CA THR A 753 15.80 7.56 -29.78
C THR A 753 14.43 8.23 -29.82
N GLY A 754 13.56 7.92 -28.85
CA GLY A 754 12.33 8.68 -28.62
C GLY A 754 12.64 10.17 -28.42
N ASN A 755 11.62 10.99 -28.22
CA ASN A 755 11.83 12.40 -27.95
C ASN A 755 12.11 12.64 -26.47
N LEU A 756 12.89 13.69 -26.16
CA LEU A 756 13.01 14.16 -24.79
C LEU A 756 11.61 14.51 -24.30
N TYR A 757 11.24 13.97 -23.14
CA TYR A 757 10.09 14.48 -22.44
C TYR A 757 10.46 15.88 -21.94
N ASP A 758 9.79 16.90 -22.47
CA ASP A 758 10.10 18.31 -22.22
C ASP A 758 8.99 19.03 -21.42
N GLY A 759 8.20 18.24 -20.68
CA GLY A 759 7.02 18.73 -19.99
C GLY A 759 5.81 18.99 -20.91
N GLY A 760 4.65 19.23 -20.30
CA GLY A 760 3.42 19.56 -21.00
C GLY A 760 2.62 18.36 -21.51
N ASN A 761 1.99 18.55 -22.69
CA ASN A 761 0.99 17.64 -23.22
C ASN A 761 1.59 16.29 -23.66
N HIS A 762 1.50 15.31 -22.76
CA HIS A 762 1.93 13.93 -23.00
C HIS A 762 1.26 13.23 -24.19
N TYR A 763 0.10 13.69 -24.69
CA TYR A 763 -0.57 13.09 -25.86
C TYR A 763 0.29 13.16 -27.13
N ALA A 764 1.30 14.02 -27.19
CA ALA A 764 2.21 14.12 -28.32
C ALA A 764 3.38 13.11 -28.27
N ASN A 765 3.57 12.41 -27.14
CA ASN A 765 4.69 11.47 -26.97
C ASN A 765 4.35 10.09 -27.51
N ASP A 766 5.30 9.50 -28.24
CA ASP A 766 5.23 8.10 -28.64
C ASP A 766 5.54 7.19 -27.44
N LEU A 767 4.50 6.79 -26.70
CA LEU A 767 4.62 5.90 -25.54
C LEU A 767 5.15 4.50 -25.90
N SER A 768 5.25 4.13 -27.19
CA SER A 768 5.90 2.88 -27.60
C SER A 768 7.44 2.93 -27.49
N LYS A 769 8.00 4.12 -27.24
CA LYS A 769 9.45 4.32 -27.14
C LYS A 769 9.95 4.44 -25.71
N VAL A 770 9.06 4.48 -24.72
CA VAL A 770 9.39 4.61 -23.30
C VAL A 770 9.93 3.27 -22.79
N ASN A 771 11.24 3.21 -22.64
CA ASN A 771 11.97 1.99 -22.33
C ASN A 771 12.44 1.96 -20.87
N ASP A 772 12.27 0.79 -20.26
CA ASP A 772 12.80 0.44 -18.95
C ASP A 772 14.01 -0.51 -19.11
N TRP A 773 14.86 -0.62 -18.09
CA TRP A 773 15.88 -1.67 -18.07
C TRP A 773 15.30 -3.01 -17.60
N VAL A 774 14.19 -3.01 -16.85
CA VAL A 774 13.62 -4.26 -16.30
C VAL A 774 12.73 -5.00 -17.29
N SER A 775 12.18 -4.31 -18.29
CA SER A 775 11.22 -4.85 -19.24
C SER A 775 11.25 -4.09 -20.56
N ASP A 776 10.86 -4.77 -21.63
CA ASP A 776 10.52 -4.21 -22.96
C ASP A 776 9.05 -3.80 -23.05
N GLU A 777 8.26 -4.08 -22.00
CA GLU A 777 6.96 -3.45 -21.75
C GLU A 777 7.14 -2.25 -20.81
N ARG A 778 6.26 -1.25 -20.93
CA ARG A 778 6.28 -0.04 -20.10
C ARG A 778 5.39 -0.21 -18.87
N GLY A 779 5.75 0.47 -17.77
CA GLY A 779 4.93 0.49 -16.54
C GLY A 779 5.11 -0.73 -15.64
N GLU A 780 6.16 -1.53 -15.87
CA GLU A 780 6.38 -2.79 -15.14
C GLU A 780 7.21 -2.63 -13.86
N ALA A 781 6.93 -3.48 -12.87
CA ALA A 781 7.62 -3.51 -11.58
C ALA A 781 7.72 -2.10 -10.94
N ASP A 782 6.59 -1.42 -10.88
CA ASP A 782 6.36 -0.06 -10.37
C ASP A 782 6.62 0.13 -8.86
N ASN A 783 6.66 -0.97 -8.10
CA ASN A 783 6.92 -0.92 -6.66
C ASN A 783 8.41 -1.15 -6.31
N ARG A 784 9.32 -1.05 -7.30
CA ARG A 784 10.76 -1.32 -7.11
C ARG A 784 11.43 -0.44 -6.06
N TRP A 785 10.99 0.78 -5.78
CA TRP A 785 11.50 1.58 -4.64
C TRP A 785 10.49 1.79 -3.52
N GLY A 786 9.27 1.29 -3.69
CA GLY A 786 8.15 1.46 -2.76
C GLY A 786 7.38 2.75 -3.04
N HIS A 787 6.06 2.64 -3.18
CA HIS A 787 5.16 3.76 -3.43
C HIS A 787 3.94 3.71 -2.50
N ALA A 788 3.69 4.84 -1.84
CA ALA A 788 2.62 5.05 -0.87
C ALA A 788 2.60 4.00 0.25
N ASP A 789 3.76 3.38 0.49
CA ASP A 789 4.07 2.33 1.45
C ASP A 789 5.51 2.55 1.94
N GLU A 790 6.03 1.68 2.79
CA GLU A 790 7.44 1.67 3.21
C GLU A 790 8.38 1.52 2.02
N LYS A 791 9.66 1.88 2.21
CA LYS A 791 10.68 1.65 1.18
C LYS A 791 10.79 0.17 0.83
N SER A 792 11.04 -0.13 -0.44
CA SER A 792 11.22 -1.53 -0.86
C SER A 792 12.62 -2.07 -0.52
N PRO A 793 12.84 -3.39 -0.65
CA PRO A 793 14.18 -3.98 -0.54
C PRO A 793 15.20 -3.52 -1.60
N PHE A 794 14.77 -2.86 -2.69
CA PHE A 794 15.66 -2.33 -3.74
C PHE A 794 15.88 -0.82 -3.65
N ASP A 795 15.28 -0.13 -2.66
CA ASP A 795 15.56 1.28 -2.40
C ASP A 795 17.04 1.48 -2.00
N PRO A 796 17.80 2.36 -2.67
CA PRO A 796 19.22 2.55 -2.42
C PRO A 796 19.53 3.36 -1.16
N CYS A 797 18.57 4.04 -0.54
CA CYS A 797 18.87 4.91 0.59
C CYS A 797 19.28 4.13 1.86
N PRO A 798 20.05 4.75 2.77
CA PRO A 798 20.41 4.16 4.05
C PRO A 798 19.21 3.85 4.96
N ASP A 799 19.47 3.20 6.10
CA ASP A 799 18.44 2.90 7.10
C ASP A 799 17.74 4.18 7.62
N GLY A 800 16.42 4.13 7.76
CA GLY A 800 15.59 5.29 8.13
C GLY A 800 15.41 6.35 7.03
N TRP A 801 15.88 6.10 5.81
CA TRP A 801 15.78 6.99 4.65
C TRP A 801 15.33 6.23 3.40
N ARG A 802 14.70 6.92 2.45
CA ARG A 802 14.14 6.36 1.20
C ARG A 802 14.32 7.30 0.01
N VAL A 803 14.15 6.79 -1.20
CA VAL A 803 13.92 7.64 -2.37
C VAL A 803 12.61 8.42 -2.14
N PRO A 804 12.58 9.76 -2.33
CA PRO A 804 11.41 10.56 -2.07
C PRO A 804 10.22 10.08 -2.91
N ASP A 805 9.13 9.76 -2.23
CA ASP A 805 7.90 9.34 -2.89
C ASP A 805 7.14 10.55 -3.48
N VAL A 806 6.02 10.33 -4.17
CA VAL A 806 5.01 11.34 -4.52
C VAL A 806 3.67 10.99 -3.85
N SER A 807 2.77 11.97 -3.72
CA SER A 807 1.43 11.69 -3.17
C SER A 807 0.43 11.24 -4.23
N PHE A 808 0.62 11.61 -5.49
CA PHE A 808 -0.21 11.17 -6.60
C PHE A 808 0.70 11.00 -7.82
N THR A 809 0.49 9.95 -8.59
CA THR A 809 1.39 9.54 -9.69
C THR A 809 1.12 10.24 -11.02
N ASN A 810 0.31 11.30 -10.98
CA ASN A 810 -0.12 12.04 -12.14
C ASN A 810 1.02 12.89 -12.78
N LEU A 811 1.19 12.78 -14.10
CA LEU A 811 2.21 13.50 -14.92
C LEU A 811 1.61 14.64 -15.77
N TYR A 812 0.34 15.02 -15.57
CA TYR A 812 -0.41 15.82 -16.55
C TYR A 812 -0.24 17.32 -16.54
N THR A 813 -0.67 17.89 -17.67
CA THR A 813 -0.79 19.32 -17.97
C THR A 813 -1.44 20.09 -16.84
N GLY A 814 -0.64 20.88 -16.14
CA GLY A 814 -1.12 21.73 -15.05
C GLY A 814 -1.16 21.06 -13.68
N SER A 815 -0.52 19.89 -13.50
CA SER A 815 -0.47 19.20 -12.20
C SER A 815 0.20 20.06 -11.14
N LYS A 816 -0.36 20.05 -9.92
CA LYS A 816 0.08 20.82 -8.76
C LYS A 816 -0.10 19.99 -7.49
N GLY A 817 0.78 20.16 -6.49
CA GLY A 817 0.68 19.52 -5.18
C GLY A 817 1.18 18.08 -5.07
N ASN A 818 1.49 17.38 -6.16
CA ASN A 818 1.68 15.93 -6.09
C ASN A 818 3.11 15.47 -5.79
N SER A 819 4.13 16.29 -6.04
CA SER A 819 5.53 15.92 -5.78
C SER A 819 6.11 16.66 -4.57
N PRO A 820 7.11 16.07 -3.88
CA PRO A 820 7.77 16.69 -2.73
C PRO A 820 8.56 17.95 -3.12
N TRP A 821 8.73 18.20 -4.42
CA TRP A 821 9.44 19.35 -4.98
C TRP A 821 8.49 20.49 -5.36
N TYR A 822 7.18 20.33 -5.20
CA TYR A 822 6.20 21.34 -5.60
C TYR A 822 6.36 22.66 -4.80
N ASN A 823 6.26 23.80 -5.49
CA ASN A 823 6.19 25.12 -4.85
C ASN A 823 4.77 25.70 -4.89
N GLY A 824 4.05 25.60 -3.77
CA GLY A 824 2.73 26.19 -3.59
C GLY A 824 2.73 27.66 -3.14
N TYR A 825 3.88 28.22 -2.78
CA TYR A 825 4.00 29.60 -2.25
C TYR A 825 4.18 30.67 -3.35
N LYS A 826 4.24 30.25 -4.62
CA LYS A 826 4.34 31.13 -5.78
C LYS A 826 3.19 30.88 -6.74
N ASN A 827 2.81 31.90 -7.49
CA ASN A 827 1.84 31.75 -8.58
C ASN A 827 2.53 31.14 -9.80
N ASP A 828 1.76 30.42 -10.63
CA ASP A 828 2.20 29.97 -11.94
C ASP A 828 2.34 31.13 -12.94
N ALA A 829 2.84 30.81 -14.14
CA ALA A 829 3.02 31.75 -15.23
C ALA A 829 1.71 32.41 -15.73
N TYR A 830 0.54 31.87 -15.34
CA TYR A 830 -0.79 32.37 -15.68
C TYR A 830 -1.45 33.12 -14.51
N GLY A 831 -0.71 33.35 -13.42
CA GLY A 831 -1.19 34.08 -12.24
C GLY A 831 -2.07 33.26 -11.28
N LYS A 832 -2.19 31.94 -11.44
CA LYS A 832 -2.95 31.08 -10.51
C LYS A 832 -2.05 30.57 -9.38
N PRO A 833 -2.57 30.31 -8.18
CA PRO A 833 -1.78 29.79 -7.06
C PRO A 833 -1.04 28.49 -7.39
N GLY A 834 0.22 28.40 -6.94
CA GLY A 834 1.09 27.25 -7.10
C GLY A 834 1.77 27.14 -8.46
N VAL A 835 3.03 26.74 -8.50
CA VAL A 835 3.80 26.55 -9.75
C VAL A 835 3.36 25.26 -10.47
N ILE A 836 3.17 25.32 -11.79
CA ILE A 836 2.81 24.13 -12.58
C ILE A 836 4.01 23.17 -12.62
N GLN A 837 3.81 21.90 -12.25
CA GLN A 837 4.93 20.98 -12.04
C GLN A 837 5.46 20.34 -13.32
N ASP A 838 4.61 20.20 -14.34
CA ASP A 838 4.93 19.55 -15.60
C ASP A 838 5.52 20.52 -16.64
N GLN A 839 5.95 21.71 -16.23
CA GLN A 839 6.53 22.73 -17.13
C GLN A 839 7.87 23.25 -16.61
N TRP A 840 8.73 23.67 -17.54
CA TRP A 840 9.98 24.34 -17.21
C TRP A 840 9.74 25.77 -16.74
N HIS A 841 10.25 26.08 -15.55
CA HIS A 841 10.10 27.39 -14.93
C HIS A 841 11.45 27.96 -14.50
N ALA A 842 11.61 29.27 -14.64
CA ALA A 842 12.83 29.97 -14.24
C ALA A 842 13.10 29.83 -12.73
N ILE A 843 14.30 29.38 -12.38
CA ILE A 843 14.72 29.02 -11.02
C ILE A 843 14.58 30.20 -10.06
N ASN A 844 15.13 31.36 -10.43
CA ASN A 844 15.06 32.56 -9.58
C ASN A 844 13.61 33.04 -9.40
N THR A 845 12.84 33.12 -10.48
CA THR A 845 11.49 33.70 -10.47
C THR A 845 10.49 32.84 -9.71
N PHE A 846 10.49 31.52 -9.95
CA PHE A 846 9.45 30.63 -9.44
C PHE A 846 9.86 29.85 -8.20
N TYR A 847 11.16 29.79 -7.88
CA TYR A 847 11.67 28.99 -6.76
C TYR A 847 12.64 29.74 -5.85
N GLY A 848 13.00 30.99 -6.18
CA GLY A 848 13.93 31.79 -5.39
C GLY A 848 15.34 31.19 -5.31
N GLY A 849 15.69 30.29 -6.24
CA GLY A 849 17.00 29.64 -6.29
C GLY A 849 18.05 30.47 -7.04
N THR A 850 19.31 30.09 -6.87
CA THR A 850 20.47 30.66 -7.56
C THR A 850 21.24 29.58 -8.33
N ILE A 851 21.96 30.00 -9.38
CA ILE A 851 22.87 29.15 -10.15
C ILE A 851 24.29 29.48 -9.70
N GLU A 852 25.06 28.45 -9.33
CA GLU A 852 26.44 28.58 -8.88
C GLU A 852 27.40 28.20 -10.02
N GLY A 853 27.51 29.06 -11.03
CA GLY A 853 28.39 28.85 -12.19
C GLY A 853 28.13 27.52 -12.90
N GLU A 854 29.18 26.71 -13.07
CA GLU A 854 29.08 25.36 -13.65
C GLU A 854 28.83 24.25 -12.62
N TYR A 855 28.80 24.60 -11.32
CA TYR A 855 28.76 23.63 -10.23
C TYR A 855 27.37 23.09 -9.93
N GLY A 856 26.32 23.91 -10.06
CA GLY A 856 24.94 23.49 -9.82
C GLY A 856 23.98 24.62 -9.41
N TRP A 857 23.01 24.26 -8.57
CA TRP A 857 21.90 25.12 -8.15
C TRP A 857 21.71 25.12 -6.63
N LYS A 858 21.39 26.26 -6.03
CA LYS A 858 21.08 26.38 -4.59
C LYS A 858 19.66 26.90 -4.37
N PHE A 859 18.96 26.30 -3.42
CA PHE A 859 17.60 26.67 -3.01
C PHE A 859 17.56 26.83 -1.50
N THR A 860 17.85 28.04 -1.02
CA THR A 860 17.93 28.37 0.42
C THR A 860 16.92 29.43 0.84
N SER A 861 15.96 29.75 -0.03
CA SER A 861 14.95 30.76 0.26
C SER A 861 14.03 30.29 1.39
N PRO A 862 13.55 31.19 2.29
CA PRO A 862 12.69 30.79 3.41
C PRO A 862 11.39 30.11 2.99
N THR A 863 10.88 30.40 1.78
CA THR A 863 9.63 29.84 1.25
C THR A 863 9.84 28.62 0.35
N TYR A 864 11.08 28.31 -0.03
CA TYR A 864 11.44 27.18 -0.87
C TYR A 864 12.91 26.82 -0.59
N ASN A 865 13.10 25.99 0.44
CA ASN A 865 14.41 25.48 0.85
C ASN A 865 14.44 23.97 0.64
N ILE A 866 15.12 23.53 -0.43
CA ILE A 866 15.32 22.11 -0.75
C ILE A 866 16.81 21.77 -0.86
N GLY A 867 17.69 22.70 -0.46
CA GLY A 867 19.14 22.50 -0.46
C GLY A 867 19.84 22.79 -1.79
N ALA A 868 21.02 22.22 -1.96
CA ALA A 868 21.88 22.40 -3.12
C ALA A 868 21.88 21.15 -4.00
N PHE A 869 21.86 21.33 -5.32
CA PHE A 869 21.88 20.27 -6.31
C PHE A 869 23.07 20.47 -7.26
N PRO A 870 24.02 19.52 -7.31
CA PRO A 870 25.16 19.58 -8.24
C PRO A 870 24.72 19.32 -9.68
N LYS A 871 25.56 19.71 -10.64
CA LYS A 871 25.41 19.37 -12.07
C LYS A 871 25.99 17.97 -12.36
N ASP A 872 25.23 16.93 -12.05
CA ASP A 872 25.61 15.51 -12.16
C ASP A 872 25.34 14.86 -13.53
N GLY A 873 24.72 15.58 -14.46
CA GLY A 873 24.33 15.03 -15.76
C GLY A 873 23.26 13.94 -15.67
N ILE A 874 22.87 13.39 -16.82
CA ILE A 874 22.00 12.22 -16.92
C ILE A 874 22.63 11.23 -17.91
N ARG A 875 22.75 9.96 -17.50
CA ARG A 875 23.24 8.88 -18.36
C ARG A 875 22.08 8.21 -19.10
N GLY A 876 22.17 8.11 -20.42
CA GLY A 876 21.19 7.38 -21.23
C GLY A 876 19.77 7.98 -21.16
N GLU A 877 19.64 9.31 -21.04
CA GLU A 877 18.34 10.00 -20.91
C GLU A 877 17.35 9.63 -22.03
N LEU A 878 17.86 9.48 -23.26
CA LEU A 878 17.10 9.03 -24.42
C LEU A 878 17.37 7.56 -24.79
N GLY A 879 18.02 6.79 -23.94
CA GLY A 879 18.60 5.49 -24.25
C GLY A 879 20.08 5.54 -24.61
N GLY A 880 20.64 4.36 -24.90
CA GLY A 880 22.09 4.21 -25.01
C GLY A 880 22.81 4.38 -23.67
N ARG A 881 24.13 4.55 -23.69
CA ARG A 881 25.00 4.44 -22.49
C ARG A 881 25.76 5.72 -22.08
N ASN A 882 25.62 6.78 -22.86
CA ASN A 882 26.41 8.01 -22.70
C ASN A 882 25.80 8.95 -21.67
N ILE A 883 26.66 9.69 -20.97
CA ILE A 883 26.25 10.77 -20.07
C ILE A 883 26.15 12.10 -20.84
N GLN A 884 25.08 12.85 -20.58
CA GLN A 884 24.87 14.20 -21.10
C GLN A 884 24.82 15.19 -19.95
N MET A 885 25.47 16.35 -20.14
CA MET A 885 25.58 17.40 -19.12
C MET A 885 24.61 18.58 -19.35
N THR A 886 23.69 18.43 -20.30
CA THR A 886 22.65 19.42 -20.63
C THR A 886 21.59 19.50 -19.54
N ARG A 887 21.21 18.35 -18.99
CA ARG A 887 20.23 18.19 -17.91
C ARG A 887 20.84 17.48 -16.72
N THR A 888 20.25 17.70 -15.55
CA THR A 888 20.53 16.96 -14.33
C THR A 888 19.21 16.80 -13.59
N GLY A 889 19.09 15.80 -12.73
CA GLY A 889 17.92 15.67 -11.88
C GLY A 889 18.13 14.73 -10.70
N VAL A 890 17.05 14.52 -9.97
CA VAL A 890 16.97 13.53 -8.91
C VAL A 890 15.67 12.73 -9.02
N TRP A 891 15.76 11.45 -8.69
CA TRP A 891 14.64 10.53 -8.78
C TRP A 891 13.57 10.75 -7.71
N THR A 892 12.34 10.35 -8.06
CA THR A 892 11.29 10.01 -7.08
C THR A 892 10.93 8.52 -7.19
N ALA A 893 10.29 7.98 -6.15
CA ALA A 893 10.08 6.54 -5.98
C ALA A 893 8.97 5.94 -6.86
N SER A 894 8.30 6.73 -7.70
CA SER A 894 7.10 6.30 -8.43
C SER A 894 7.24 6.43 -9.94
N LEU A 895 6.62 5.48 -10.65
CA LEU A 895 6.29 5.68 -12.05
C LEU A 895 5.12 6.66 -12.18
N ALA A 896 5.16 7.42 -13.27
CA ALA A 896 4.06 8.22 -13.75
C ALA A 896 2.94 7.32 -14.26
N ASP A 897 1.73 7.79 -14.03
CA ASP A 897 0.52 7.04 -14.27
C ASP A 897 0.07 7.05 -15.76
N TYR A 898 -1.15 6.59 -16.06
CA TYR A 898 -1.72 6.32 -17.38
C TYR A 898 -0.93 5.31 -18.19
N ASN A 899 -0.26 4.43 -17.46
CA ASN A 899 0.61 3.43 -18.02
C ASN A 899 1.60 4.06 -19.02
N THR A 900 2.08 5.28 -18.73
CA THR A 900 3.03 6.00 -19.60
C THR A 900 4.41 5.37 -19.54
N GLY A 901 4.75 4.76 -18.39
CA GLY A 901 6.03 4.09 -18.15
C GLY A 901 7.18 5.03 -17.81
N PHE A 902 6.94 6.35 -17.76
CA PHE A 902 7.95 7.27 -17.27
C PHE A 902 8.11 7.11 -15.76
N ALA A 903 9.32 7.30 -15.25
CA ALA A 903 9.58 7.52 -13.84
C ALA A 903 9.46 9.02 -13.52
N LEU A 904 8.83 9.38 -12.40
CA LEU A 904 8.72 10.77 -11.98
C LEU A 904 10.05 11.28 -11.40
N ALA A 905 10.39 12.51 -11.71
CA ALA A 905 11.63 13.14 -11.26
C ALA A 905 11.53 14.66 -11.11
N LEU A 906 12.56 15.22 -10.46
CA LEU A 906 12.92 16.63 -10.52
C LEU A 906 14.07 16.79 -11.52
N GLN A 907 13.98 17.74 -12.46
CA GLN A 907 15.04 18.04 -13.42
C GLN A 907 15.41 19.54 -13.48
N PHE A 908 16.64 19.80 -13.91
CA PHE A 908 17.26 21.11 -14.09
C PHE A 908 17.89 21.22 -15.49
N GLN A 909 17.77 22.39 -16.10
CA GLN A 909 18.40 22.74 -17.37
C GLN A 909 18.70 24.24 -17.41
N GLY A 910 19.98 24.63 -17.42
CA GLY A 910 20.36 26.05 -17.41
C GLY A 910 19.74 26.81 -16.23
N ASN A 911 18.90 27.81 -16.52
CA ASN A 911 18.17 28.59 -15.50
C ASN A 911 16.73 28.10 -15.26
N THR A 912 16.36 26.93 -15.75
CA THR A 912 15.01 26.38 -15.58
C THR A 912 15.02 25.06 -14.82
N MET A 913 13.92 24.78 -14.11
CA MET A 913 13.68 23.51 -13.44
C MET A 913 12.23 23.06 -13.61
N GLN A 914 12.01 21.75 -13.47
CA GLN A 914 10.70 21.11 -13.56
C GLN A 914 10.55 20.10 -12.42
N THR A 915 9.48 20.22 -11.63
CA THR A 915 9.31 19.51 -10.34
C THR A 915 8.42 18.27 -10.41
N GLY A 916 7.86 17.96 -11.58
CA GLY A 916 7.05 16.77 -11.84
C GLY A 916 7.16 16.41 -13.32
N THR A 917 8.29 15.82 -13.69
CA THR A 917 8.59 15.44 -15.08
C THR A 917 8.78 13.94 -15.22
N GLY A 918 8.54 13.42 -16.43
CA GLY A 918 8.75 12.02 -16.77
C GLY A 918 10.16 11.80 -17.31
N VAL A 919 10.85 10.79 -16.80
CA VAL A 919 12.18 10.37 -17.29
C VAL A 919 12.14 8.88 -17.57
N TYR A 920 12.87 8.43 -18.59
CA TYR A 920 12.97 7.01 -18.94
C TYR A 920 13.56 6.24 -17.76
N PRO A 921 12.91 5.18 -17.22
CA PRO A 921 13.39 4.46 -16.04
C PRO A 921 14.80 3.88 -16.17
N GLN A 922 15.25 3.60 -17.40
CA GLN A 922 16.62 3.16 -17.68
C GLN A 922 17.70 4.23 -17.44
N ALA A 923 17.36 5.52 -17.39
CA ALA A 923 18.34 6.58 -17.25
C ALA A 923 19.12 6.45 -15.93
N GLY A 924 20.39 6.87 -15.93
CA GLY A 924 21.20 7.02 -14.73
C GLY A 924 21.10 8.46 -14.22
N MET A 925 20.59 8.63 -13.00
CA MET A 925 20.41 9.94 -12.37
C MET A 925 20.56 9.84 -10.85
N SER A 926 20.85 10.96 -10.20
CA SER A 926 21.15 10.99 -8.76
C SER A 926 19.90 10.72 -7.91
N VAL A 927 20.13 10.31 -6.66
CA VAL A 927 19.08 10.14 -5.63
C VAL A 927 19.31 11.14 -4.51
N ARG A 928 18.27 11.86 -4.10
CA ARG A 928 18.26 12.71 -2.90
C ARG A 928 17.40 12.04 -1.85
N CYS A 929 18.00 11.34 -0.90
CA CYS A 929 17.22 10.57 0.08
C CYS A 929 16.36 11.48 0.97
N ALA A 930 15.16 11.01 1.29
CA ALA A 930 14.23 11.62 2.24
C ALA A 930 14.00 10.69 3.43
N LYS A 931 13.59 11.24 4.58
CA LYS A 931 13.25 10.45 5.76
C LYS A 931 12.13 9.46 5.41
N ASP A 932 12.28 8.20 5.82
CA ASP A 932 11.23 7.20 5.62
C ASP A 932 10.17 7.37 6.72
N GLU A 933 9.15 8.16 6.40
CA GLU A 933 8.03 8.44 7.28
C GLU A 933 6.69 8.42 6.54
N LYS A 934 5.62 8.27 7.32
CA LYS A 934 4.26 8.23 6.80
C LYS A 934 3.85 9.60 6.28
N ARG A 935 3.47 9.66 5.01
CA ARG A 935 3.39 10.90 4.24
C ARG A 935 2.07 11.67 4.38
N LEU A 936 0.96 10.98 4.60
CA LEU A 936 -0.40 11.58 4.65
C LEU A 936 -0.94 11.77 6.07
N LEU A 937 -0.14 11.46 7.10
CA LEU A 937 -0.48 11.77 8.48
C LEU A 937 -0.36 13.28 8.67
N GLY A 938 -1.45 13.98 8.36
CA GLY A 938 -1.59 15.41 8.57
C GLY A 938 -1.25 15.75 10.02
N ASN A 939 0.00 16.13 10.28
CA ASN A 939 0.34 16.81 11.50
C ASN A 939 -0.58 18.04 11.58
N PRO A 940 -1.21 18.32 12.73
CA PRO A 940 -1.91 19.57 12.90
C PRO A 940 -0.87 20.66 12.72
N VAL A 941 -0.97 21.42 11.63
CA VAL A 941 -0.27 22.70 11.52
C VAL A 941 -0.84 23.53 12.67
N GLN A 942 -0.07 23.66 13.75
CA GLN A 942 -0.44 24.58 14.83
C GLN A 942 -0.62 25.95 14.18
N GLY A 943 -1.82 26.49 14.30
CA GLY A 943 -2.15 27.82 13.79
C GLY A 943 -1.13 28.84 14.31
N ASN A 944 -0.49 29.53 13.36
CA ASN A 944 0.32 30.71 13.55
C ASN A 944 1.45 30.63 14.59
N LYS A 945 2.60 30.09 14.18
CA LYS A 945 3.88 30.78 14.41
C LYS A 945 4.71 30.73 13.13
N GLN A 946 5.25 31.89 12.75
CA GLN A 946 6.35 31.97 11.78
C GLN A 946 7.47 31.00 12.22
N PRO A 947 8.24 30.42 11.29
CA PRO A 947 9.33 29.52 11.63
C PRO A 947 10.23 30.16 12.68
N ILE A 948 10.27 29.59 13.88
CA ILE A 948 11.29 29.94 14.86
C ILE A 948 12.55 29.25 14.37
N VAL A 949 13.50 30.04 13.85
CA VAL A 949 14.88 29.61 13.67
C VAL A 949 15.42 29.35 15.08
N VAL A 950 15.52 28.08 15.44
CA VAL A 950 16.29 27.66 16.61
C VAL A 950 17.73 27.58 16.11
N GLU A 951 18.58 28.50 16.55
CA GLU A 951 20.03 28.31 16.47
C GLU A 951 20.41 27.18 17.43
N ASP A 952 20.46 25.95 16.93
CA ASP A 952 20.96 24.83 17.72
C ASP A 952 22.49 24.84 17.70
N LYS A 953 23.05 25.11 18.88
CA LYS A 953 24.43 24.72 19.20
C LYS A 953 24.48 23.20 19.36
N PRO A 954 25.46 22.51 18.77
CA PRO A 954 25.52 21.06 18.80
C PRO A 954 25.86 20.55 20.22
N GLN A 955 24.98 19.75 20.79
CA GLN A 955 25.35 18.77 21.82
C GLN A 955 25.16 17.37 21.25
N SER A 956 26.28 16.72 21.02
CA SER A 956 26.42 15.33 20.58
C SER A 956 25.77 14.36 21.56
N VAL A 957 24.80 13.58 21.10
CA VAL A 957 24.26 12.44 21.85
C VAL A 957 24.77 11.15 21.20
N VAL A 958 25.72 10.51 21.87
CA VAL A 958 26.20 9.16 21.52
C VAL A 958 25.32 8.16 22.26
N ALA A 959 24.57 7.34 21.52
CA ALA A 959 23.89 6.17 22.08
C ALA A 959 24.91 5.05 22.26
N GLN A 960 25.44 4.88 23.47
CA GLN A 960 26.18 3.67 23.88
C GLN A 960 25.27 2.71 24.65
N GLN A 961 25.28 1.44 24.26
CA GLN A 961 24.70 0.34 25.02
C GLN A 961 25.37 0.22 26.40
N ILE A 962 24.64 0.49 27.47
CA ILE A 962 25.04 0.15 28.86
C ILE A 962 23.90 -0.64 29.52
N ASP A 963 23.84 -1.96 29.32
CA ASP A 963 22.81 -2.80 29.98
C ASP A 963 23.33 -3.70 31.12
N ASN A 964 24.52 -3.45 31.69
CA ASN A 964 25.07 -4.34 32.73
C ASN A 964 25.23 -3.75 34.14
N GLN A 965 24.82 -2.50 34.42
CA GLN A 965 24.94 -1.93 35.78
C GLN A 965 23.68 -1.27 36.39
N LEU A 966 22.58 -1.11 35.64
CA LEU A 966 21.36 -0.44 36.12
C LEU A 966 20.28 -1.46 36.51
N LYS A 967 19.90 -1.51 37.80
CA LYS A 967 18.82 -2.40 38.30
C LYS A 967 17.62 -1.60 38.80
N VAL A 968 16.42 -1.95 38.36
CA VAL A 968 15.15 -1.34 38.80
C VAL A 968 14.30 -2.37 39.53
N TYR A 969 13.89 -2.11 40.78
CA TYR A 969 13.15 -3.07 41.61
C TYR A 969 12.36 -2.42 42.77
N PRO A 970 11.27 -3.03 43.25
CA PRO A 970 10.63 -4.22 42.68
C PRO A 970 9.89 -3.90 41.38
N ASN A 971 9.77 -4.89 40.50
CA ASN A 971 8.87 -4.85 39.36
C ASN A 971 8.15 -6.21 39.32
N PRO A 972 6.84 -6.29 39.62
CA PRO A 972 5.90 -5.18 39.83
C PRO A 972 6.12 -4.35 41.11
N PHE A 973 5.68 -3.09 41.11
CA PHE A 973 5.72 -2.17 42.27
C PHE A 973 4.31 -1.75 42.70
N LYS A 974 4.15 -1.29 43.95
CA LYS A 974 2.89 -0.71 44.46
C LYS A 974 2.94 0.81 44.39
N ASP A 975 3.52 1.44 45.41
CA ASP A 975 3.58 2.91 45.47
C ASP A 975 4.94 3.48 45.08
N GLN A 976 6.00 2.68 45.15
CA GLN A 976 7.37 3.13 44.88
C GLN A 976 8.23 2.01 44.33
N PHE A 977 9.24 2.38 43.55
CA PHE A 977 10.31 1.48 43.09
C PHE A 977 11.67 2.17 43.22
N ASN A 978 12.73 1.37 43.21
CA ASN A 978 14.11 1.83 43.37
C ASN A 978 14.92 1.59 42.11
N ILE A 979 15.84 2.50 41.83
CA ILE A 979 16.84 2.41 40.77
C ILE A 979 18.22 2.37 41.44
N LYS A 980 18.95 1.28 41.22
CA LYS A 980 20.33 1.10 41.66
C LYS A 980 21.25 1.15 40.45
N GLY A 981 22.01 2.25 40.35
CA GLY A 981 23.03 2.51 39.33
C GLY A 981 23.84 3.74 39.72
N LYS A 982 25.08 3.86 39.22
CA LYS A 982 25.85 5.11 39.35
C LYS A 982 25.29 6.14 38.37
N ASP A 983 25.46 7.43 38.69
CA ASP A 983 25.28 8.55 37.75
C ASP A 983 23.87 8.77 37.19
N VAL A 984 22.81 8.41 37.94
CA VAL A 984 21.43 8.72 37.53
C VAL A 984 21.04 10.14 37.95
N GLU A 985 20.63 10.96 36.99
CA GLU A 985 20.22 12.36 37.20
C GLU A 985 18.72 12.45 37.54
N SER A 986 17.88 11.83 36.71
CA SER A 986 16.42 11.95 36.83
C SER A 986 15.67 10.79 36.18
N VAL A 987 14.38 10.73 36.42
CA VAL A 987 13.49 9.67 35.94
C VAL A 987 12.20 10.29 35.42
N GLU A 988 11.75 9.78 34.28
CA GLU A 988 10.48 10.13 33.65
C GLU A 988 9.61 8.86 33.51
N LEU A 989 8.33 8.93 33.86
CA LEU A 989 7.35 7.87 33.63
C LEU A 989 6.35 8.26 32.55
N TYR A 990 6.10 7.33 31.65
CA TYR A 990 5.16 7.45 30.55
C TYR A 990 4.11 6.34 30.61
N ASP A 991 2.88 6.63 30.16
CA ASP A 991 1.93 5.57 29.79
C ASP A 991 2.28 4.96 28.41
N LEU A 992 1.53 3.93 28.01
CA LEU A 992 1.71 3.26 26.72
C LEU A 992 1.34 4.11 25.50
N SER A 993 0.68 5.26 25.69
CA SER A 993 0.42 6.23 24.61
C SER A 993 1.58 7.22 24.42
N GLY A 994 2.62 7.16 25.28
CA GLY A 994 3.75 8.08 25.27
C GLY A 994 3.49 9.39 26.04
N LYS A 995 2.39 9.48 26.79
CA LYS A 995 2.11 10.67 27.62
C LYS A 995 2.97 10.64 28.89
N LEU A 996 3.69 11.74 29.13
CA LEU A 996 4.48 11.93 30.36
C LEU A 996 3.54 12.08 31.58
N LEU A 997 3.74 11.23 32.58
CA LEU A 997 2.94 11.17 33.81
C LEU A 997 3.69 11.71 35.03
N LEU A 998 5.01 11.52 35.08
CA LEU A 998 5.85 11.95 36.20
C LEU A 998 7.27 12.24 35.71
N LYS A 999 7.88 13.32 36.19
CA LYS A 999 9.30 13.63 36.04
C LYS A 999 9.88 14.01 37.39
N THR A 1000 10.90 13.29 37.87
CA THR A 1000 11.50 13.54 39.19
C THR A 1000 12.99 13.29 39.20
N LYS A 1001 13.74 14.05 40.01
CA LYS A 1001 15.11 13.68 40.39
C LYS A 1001 15.08 12.58 41.46
N LEU A 1002 16.09 11.72 41.48
CA LEU A 1002 16.18 10.64 42.46
C LEU A 1002 16.61 11.20 43.83
N VAL A 1003 15.85 10.85 44.87
CA VAL A 1003 16.25 11.04 46.27
C VAL A 1003 16.56 9.66 46.82
N ASN A 1004 17.82 9.38 47.16
CA ASN A 1004 18.30 8.09 47.68
C ASN A 1004 17.97 6.86 46.80
N GLY A 1005 17.82 7.03 45.48
CA GLY A 1005 17.56 5.91 44.58
C GLY A 1005 16.09 5.48 44.50
N THR A 1006 15.16 6.15 45.17
CA THR A 1006 13.73 5.80 45.22
C THR A 1006 12.88 6.74 44.36
N VAL A 1007 11.90 6.18 43.64
CA VAL A 1007 10.87 6.91 42.88
C VAL A 1007 9.50 6.58 43.48
N ASN A 1008 8.79 7.61 43.96
CA ASN A 1008 7.43 7.48 44.44
C ASN A 1008 6.44 7.76 43.29
N ALA A 1009 5.58 6.79 43.03
CA ALA A 1009 4.57 6.81 41.99
C ALA A 1009 3.21 6.29 42.51
N GLY A 1010 2.91 6.53 43.80
CA GLY A 1010 1.66 6.12 44.47
C GLY A 1010 0.39 6.66 43.81
N ASN A 1011 0.47 7.82 43.15
CA ASN A 1011 -0.68 8.46 42.50
C ASN A 1011 -1.02 7.89 41.10
N LEU A 1012 -0.20 6.98 40.55
CA LEU A 1012 -0.49 6.33 39.28
C LEU A 1012 -1.58 5.26 39.42
N LEU A 1013 -2.37 5.00 38.39
CA LEU A 1013 -3.34 3.88 38.37
C LEU A 1013 -2.60 2.53 38.25
N GLN A 1014 -3.30 1.41 38.50
CA GLN A 1014 -2.75 0.08 38.20
C GLN A 1014 -2.57 -0.04 36.67
N GLY A 1015 -1.41 -0.52 36.22
CA GLY A 1015 -1.10 -0.54 34.79
C GLY A 1015 0.37 -0.76 34.44
N ILE A 1016 0.66 -0.70 33.15
CA ILE A 1016 2.01 -0.82 32.59
C ILE A 1016 2.52 0.58 32.24
N TYR A 1017 3.74 0.87 32.67
CA TYR A 1017 4.41 2.15 32.44
C TYR A 1017 5.78 1.94 31.80
N ILE A 1018 6.22 2.93 31.02
CA ILE A 1018 7.60 3.03 30.54
C ILE A 1018 8.33 4.02 31.42
N VAL A 1019 9.43 3.57 32.04
CA VAL A 1019 10.30 4.43 32.85
C VAL A 1019 11.54 4.75 32.03
N LYS A 1020 11.75 6.02 31.73
CA LYS A 1020 12.97 6.55 31.13
C LYS A 1020 13.86 7.09 32.24
N ILE A 1021 15.04 6.52 32.38
CA ILE A 1021 16.03 6.83 33.41
C ILE A 1021 17.13 7.63 32.73
N ILE A 1022 17.30 8.88 33.12
CA ILE A 1022 18.24 9.84 32.53
C ILE A 1022 19.47 9.92 33.43
N MET A 1023 20.65 9.77 32.83
CA MET A 1023 21.95 9.77 33.48
C MET A 1023 22.56 11.17 33.47
N ASN A 1024 23.57 11.44 34.31
CA ASN A 1024 24.23 12.75 34.42
C ASN A 1024 24.91 13.21 33.11
N ASP A 1025 25.25 12.28 32.22
CA ASP A 1025 25.81 12.55 30.88
C ASP A 1025 24.72 12.75 29.80
N GLN A 1026 23.45 12.92 30.21
CA GLN A 1026 22.26 13.03 29.36
C GLN A 1026 21.90 11.77 28.55
N SER A 1027 22.65 10.66 28.69
CA SER A 1027 22.22 9.37 28.16
C SER A 1027 20.98 8.86 28.92
N PHE A 1028 20.22 7.95 28.32
CA PHE A 1028 19.04 7.39 28.99
C PHE A 1028 18.81 5.91 28.69
N VAL A 1029 18.17 5.24 29.65
CA VAL A 1029 17.74 3.83 29.54
C VAL A 1029 16.24 3.75 29.79
N THR A 1030 15.52 2.99 28.97
CA THR A 1030 14.09 2.73 29.17
C THR A 1030 13.87 1.34 29.78
N LYS A 1031 12.98 1.24 30.76
CA LYS A 1031 12.55 -0.04 31.36
C LYS A 1031 11.02 -0.06 31.51
N LYS A 1032 10.42 -1.20 31.18
CA LYS A 1032 8.99 -1.46 31.38
C LYS A 1032 8.73 -1.79 32.85
N MET A 1033 7.80 -1.08 33.50
CA MET A 1033 7.41 -1.29 34.90
C MET A 1033 5.93 -1.57 35.02
N ILE A 1034 5.55 -2.45 35.95
CA ILE A 1034 4.17 -2.85 36.21
C ILE A 1034 3.77 -2.33 37.60
N LYS A 1035 2.70 -1.53 37.67
CA LYS A 1035 2.09 -1.11 38.93
C LYS A 1035 0.93 -2.02 39.30
N GLN A 1036 0.97 -2.59 40.51
CA GLN A 1036 -0.05 -3.45 41.11
C GLN A 1036 -0.96 -2.72 42.10
#